data_AF-A0A843AMJ8-F1
#
_entry.id   AF-A0A843AMJ8-F1
#
_cell.length_a   1.000
_cell.length_b   1.000
_cell.length_c   1.000
_cell.angle_alpha   90.00
_cell.angle_beta   90.00
_cell.angle_gamma   90.00
#
_symmetry.space_group_name_H-M   'P 1'
#
loop_
_entity.id
_entity.type
_entity.pdbx_description
1 polymer ?
#
loop_
_entity_poly.entity_id
_entity_poly.type
_entity_poly.pdbx_seq_one_letter_code
_entity_poly.pdbx_strand_id
1 'polypeptide(L)'
;MKKYKLVIPLMGLLILCLAISSASAASHNINETSYSDYFNNDGSFKDSVINDGDELVIDGDINNRDFQISKNVTIDGKNNGKIVNGTIKINGGADSRGSTVKNVYIYNVDKNAIEITNGASFITLSNLNINILGTVNHPGGSYASLYGILAQGETSNINLFDNIISINGVVPYNYGISVSCYDSSWQTKPNPNNYIISGNKIISNITNNYIAGIYTDSPVNFTIRDNRLDLMSNNLIYGIAITDMFLSDMDNLIPARGINILNNTVYGKGNCIFLIELFQVGIWEIMDDYGEFNPILIENNTLLGKGTSVYGIAIGSSQNITIDGNNITTLGGDYKLITKTNDSAAPIGGIAPINLHGSMFGQCKNLNITNNHFETNNGVTVGNTNSSVVPMNITYLNNLQDFVVDDDSYSNFFDDEGIFLDNLNITSNSTLKLGNLTRKKLVIDRELNLISYGSNSILNCTQITLTSGASGSLIDGLYFDSNDSVIILQDSSSNILKNIVIIIKSNIDDVYPNNIVTGINLKGSSSKNQILNNKIYINGTKNPTYGAYFYGIQVGGYPFVKLDSNNITENEIFVNGGTISYGIVLNSVKDTIINNNNISAIGRDFAYVLIVQDWSSATVPSINNQIINNKIYGKASMVYLIESINSQGTIIKKNTLLGDGNAVYGYASHASKNDVIEGNNIEINGTDLTNTPANYDIINSGHAGIFGNNSQYMMIINNKIVSNYKKGGDYAIRIINSPNESINILLNNYLSSDNKKKLGKEAISAFKSDLINNNTPKGTSITIKTNNITKGKSATITAILKDEDGKVIKNGKISLKIAGKTYYKNTNSEGVATFKISSLGIGKHSIQAIYGANKDYASVSKVGTQVVKGIADLKITKIVKNGNYYKLAVKNQGSAKTTNTKLKIWYKQGNKIKSKIVNVKSIGAGKSIIVNVKFFKYSTHKKYVKYVKVNYNKVVSESNYKNNLKKFRV
;
A
#
# COMPACT_ATOMS: atom_id res chain seq x y z
N MET A 1 -49.03 58.88 24.97
CA MET A 1 -49.95 59.31 23.90
C MET A 1 -49.33 60.42 23.09
N LYS A 2 -48.77 60.11 21.91
CA LYS A 2 -48.66 60.96 20.71
C LYS A 2 -48.36 60.01 19.55
N LYS A 3 -49.03 60.23 18.42
CA LYS A 3 -49.49 59.23 17.45
C LYS A 3 -48.36 58.52 16.67
N TYR A 4 -48.42 57.19 16.64
CA TYR A 4 -47.66 56.32 15.74
C TYR A 4 -48.21 56.40 14.32
N LYS A 5 -47.33 56.55 13.32
CA LYS A 5 -47.57 56.10 11.94
C LYS A 5 -46.49 55.07 11.61
N LEU A 6 -46.93 53.82 11.54
CA LEU A 6 -46.21 52.67 11.02
C LEU A 6 -46.05 52.85 9.50
N VAL A 7 -44.83 52.81 8.96
CA VAL A 7 -44.58 52.68 7.52
C VAL A 7 -43.64 51.50 7.31
N ILE A 8 -44.20 50.45 6.71
CA ILE A 8 -43.51 49.27 6.18
C ILE A 8 -43.04 49.64 4.76
N PRO A 9 -41.78 49.40 4.32
CA PRO A 9 -41.46 49.54 2.91
C PRO A 9 -41.92 48.28 2.17
N LEU A 10 -43.10 48.38 1.56
CA LEU A 10 -43.57 47.44 0.55
C LEU A 10 -42.79 47.74 -0.75
N MET A 11 -42.04 46.76 -1.22
CA MET A 11 -41.42 46.74 -2.55
C MET A 11 -42.57 46.80 -3.59
N GLY A 12 -42.80 47.98 -4.14
CA GLY A 12 -43.88 48.26 -5.07
C GLY A 12 -43.43 49.29 -6.09
N LEU A 13 -43.23 48.79 -7.31
CA LEU A 13 -43.00 49.56 -8.53
C LEU A 13 -44.06 50.67 -8.64
N LEU A 14 -43.69 51.92 -8.34
CA LEU A 14 -44.56 53.09 -8.54
C LEU A 14 -43.93 54.00 -9.59
N ILE A 15 -44.31 53.77 -10.84
CA ILE A 15 -44.12 54.71 -11.94
C ILE A 15 -45.10 55.85 -11.70
N LEU A 16 -44.61 57.02 -11.27
CA LEU A 16 -45.37 58.25 -11.31
C LEU A 16 -45.10 58.93 -12.66
N CYS A 17 -46.02 58.77 -13.60
CA CYS A 17 -46.03 59.51 -14.86
C CYS A 17 -46.24 61.01 -14.59
N LEU A 18 -45.18 61.79 -14.64
CA LEU A 18 -45.25 63.18 -15.07
C LEU A 18 -44.77 63.21 -16.52
N ALA A 19 -45.66 63.64 -17.42
CA ALA A 19 -45.40 63.78 -18.83
C ALA A 19 -44.29 64.82 -19.07
N ILE A 20 -43.05 64.35 -19.09
CA ILE A 20 -41.95 64.99 -19.80
C ILE A 20 -41.86 64.24 -21.12
N SER A 21 -41.88 64.97 -22.23
CA SER A 21 -41.72 64.43 -23.58
C SER A 21 -40.64 63.35 -23.60
N SER A 22 -40.99 62.12 -23.97
CA SER A 22 -40.03 61.06 -24.25
C SER A 22 -39.21 61.45 -25.46
N ALA A 23 -38.16 62.25 -25.25
CA ALA A 23 -37.01 62.23 -26.15
C ALA A 23 -36.51 60.79 -26.16
N SER A 24 -36.49 60.16 -27.33
CA SER A 24 -35.79 58.89 -27.51
C SER A 24 -34.36 59.10 -27.05
N ALA A 25 -33.88 58.29 -26.09
CA ALA A 25 -32.47 58.23 -25.75
C ALA A 25 -31.66 58.10 -27.05
N ALA A 26 -30.72 59.01 -27.27
CA ALA A 26 -29.85 58.99 -28.42
C ALA A 26 -28.64 58.10 -28.13
N SER A 27 -28.06 57.52 -29.19
CA SER A 27 -26.81 56.77 -29.12
C SER A 27 -25.73 57.54 -29.88
N HIS A 28 -24.62 57.85 -29.22
CA HIS A 28 -23.54 58.68 -29.72
C HIS A 28 -22.26 57.84 -29.86
N ASN A 29 -21.70 57.75 -31.07
CA ASN A 29 -20.46 57.02 -31.33
C ASN A 29 -19.24 57.91 -31.06
N ILE A 30 -18.47 57.55 -30.04
CA ILE A 30 -17.30 58.30 -29.57
C ILE A 30 -16.05 57.49 -29.90
N ASN A 31 -15.15 58.09 -30.69
CA ASN A 31 -13.82 57.59 -31.01
C ASN A 31 -12.80 58.73 -30.90
N GLU A 32 -11.52 58.45 -31.16
CA GLU A 32 -10.43 59.44 -31.06
C GLU A 32 -10.74 60.75 -31.82
N THR A 33 -11.40 60.67 -32.98
CA THR A 33 -11.71 61.84 -33.82
C THR A 33 -13.01 62.54 -33.44
N SER A 34 -14.02 61.79 -32.98
CA SER A 34 -15.33 62.36 -32.62
C SER A 34 -15.43 62.78 -31.14
N TYR A 35 -14.44 62.44 -30.31
CA TYR A 35 -14.42 62.82 -28.89
C TYR A 35 -14.67 64.31 -28.65
N SER A 36 -14.01 65.18 -29.42
CA SER A 36 -14.15 66.63 -29.28
C SER A 36 -15.51 67.15 -29.73
N ASP A 37 -16.37 66.36 -30.36
CA ASP A 37 -17.73 66.78 -30.72
C ASP A 37 -18.67 66.75 -29.50
N TYR A 38 -18.36 65.89 -28.52
CA TYR A 38 -19.21 65.64 -27.35
C TYR A 38 -18.59 66.16 -26.04
N PHE A 39 -17.26 66.26 -25.97
CA PHE A 39 -16.53 66.62 -24.76
C PHE A 39 -15.60 67.83 -24.94
N ASN A 40 -15.41 68.57 -23.86
CA ASN A 40 -14.38 69.59 -23.71
C ASN A 40 -13.01 68.96 -23.43
N ASN A 41 -11.95 69.76 -23.51
CA ASN A 41 -10.58 69.29 -23.28
C ASN A 41 -10.34 68.73 -21.86
N ASP A 42 -11.12 69.19 -20.88
CA ASP A 42 -11.08 68.71 -19.49
C ASP A 42 -11.94 67.45 -19.26
N GLY A 43 -12.66 66.98 -20.27
CA GLY A 43 -13.54 65.82 -20.18
C GLY A 43 -15.00 66.12 -19.84
N SER A 44 -15.36 67.38 -19.56
CA SER A 44 -16.78 67.75 -19.34
C SER A 44 -17.59 67.67 -20.63
N PHE A 45 -18.89 67.37 -20.53
CA PHE A 45 -19.78 67.42 -21.70
C PHE A 45 -19.80 68.82 -22.31
N LYS A 46 -19.89 68.88 -23.64
CA LYS A 46 -20.27 70.11 -24.34
C LYS A 46 -21.74 70.42 -24.11
N ASP A 47 -22.04 71.70 -23.91
CA ASP A 47 -23.40 72.18 -23.62
C ASP A 47 -24.41 71.70 -24.66
N SER A 48 -25.53 71.16 -24.18
CA SER A 48 -26.68 70.73 -25.00
C SER A 48 -26.45 69.61 -26.02
N VAL A 49 -25.34 68.86 -25.96
CA VAL A 49 -25.07 67.74 -26.90
C VAL A 49 -25.54 66.38 -26.36
N ILE A 50 -25.28 66.10 -25.08
CA ILE A 50 -25.65 64.85 -24.40
C ILE A 50 -26.84 65.10 -23.47
N ASN A 51 -27.83 64.20 -23.45
CA ASN A 51 -29.02 64.27 -22.60
C ASN A 51 -29.10 63.08 -21.62
N ASP A 52 -29.94 63.22 -20.60
CA ASP A 52 -30.24 62.10 -19.69
C ASP A 52 -30.90 60.93 -20.46
N GLY A 53 -30.43 59.72 -20.17
CA GLY A 53 -30.82 58.47 -20.81
C GLY A 53 -29.96 58.09 -22.02
N ASP A 54 -29.11 58.99 -22.54
CA ASP A 54 -28.32 58.72 -23.75
C ASP A 54 -27.28 57.60 -23.55
N GLU A 55 -26.96 56.90 -24.65
CA GLU A 55 -25.89 55.92 -24.74
C GLU A 55 -24.65 56.52 -25.43
N LEU A 56 -23.49 56.37 -24.80
CA LEU A 56 -22.18 56.79 -25.26
C LEU A 56 -21.40 55.54 -25.68
N VAL A 57 -21.36 55.25 -26.98
CA VAL A 57 -20.71 54.06 -27.53
C VAL A 57 -19.24 54.36 -27.79
N ILE A 58 -18.34 53.71 -27.06
CA ILE A 58 -16.90 53.85 -27.27
C ILE A 58 -16.48 52.90 -28.41
N ASP A 59 -16.04 53.45 -29.53
CA ASP A 59 -15.62 52.70 -30.71
C ASP A 59 -14.13 52.96 -31.02
N GLY A 60 -13.28 51.97 -30.75
CA GLY A 60 -11.83 52.06 -30.88
C GLY A 60 -11.11 52.67 -29.66
N ASP A 61 -9.84 53.04 -29.87
CA ASP A 61 -8.95 53.56 -28.83
C ASP A 61 -9.10 55.08 -28.68
N ILE A 62 -9.31 55.56 -27.46
CA ILE A 62 -9.33 56.99 -27.07
C ILE A 62 -8.16 57.25 -26.12
N ASN A 63 -7.23 58.11 -26.52
CA ASN A 63 -5.92 58.26 -25.88
C ASN A 63 -5.79 59.57 -25.10
N ASN A 64 -5.37 59.46 -23.84
CA ASN A 64 -5.08 60.59 -22.93
C ASN A 64 -6.27 61.56 -22.78
N ARG A 65 -7.50 61.06 -22.79
CA ARG A 65 -8.73 61.83 -22.56
C ARG A 65 -9.46 61.30 -21.33
N ASP A 66 -9.86 62.21 -20.45
CA ASP A 66 -10.68 61.90 -19.26
C ASP A 66 -12.15 62.18 -19.58
N PHE A 67 -13.08 61.44 -18.99
CA PHE A 67 -14.52 61.61 -19.19
C PHE A 67 -15.15 62.09 -17.89
N GLN A 68 -15.80 63.25 -17.87
CA GLN A 68 -16.52 63.75 -16.70
C GLN A 68 -18.03 63.62 -16.93
N ILE A 69 -18.63 62.67 -16.23
CA ILE A 69 -20.02 62.29 -16.35
C ILE A 69 -20.85 63.05 -15.33
N SER A 70 -21.56 64.06 -15.82
CA SER A 70 -22.46 64.91 -15.04
C SER A 70 -23.94 64.69 -15.37
N LYS A 71 -24.29 63.68 -16.18
CA LYS A 71 -25.65 63.35 -16.63
C LYS A 71 -25.91 61.85 -16.54
N ASN A 72 -27.16 61.43 -16.53
CA ASN A 72 -27.53 60.01 -16.45
C ASN A 72 -27.31 59.38 -17.82
N VAL A 73 -26.22 58.64 -18.00
CA VAL A 73 -25.86 58.07 -19.31
C VAL A 73 -25.42 56.61 -19.20
N THR A 74 -25.50 55.88 -20.30
CA THR A 74 -24.87 54.56 -20.45
C THR A 74 -23.60 54.69 -21.30
N ILE A 75 -22.42 54.46 -20.73
CA ILE A 75 -21.18 54.28 -21.48
C ILE A 75 -21.02 52.81 -21.82
N ASP A 76 -20.99 52.47 -23.11
CA ASP A 76 -20.87 51.08 -23.58
C ASP A 76 -19.71 50.95 -24.57
N GLY A 77 -18.68 50.18 -24.20
CA GLY A 77 -17.57 49.89 -25.11
C GLY A 77 -17.88 48.83 -26.15
N LYS A 78 -19.05 48.17 -26.07
CA LYS A 78 -19.45 47.05 -26.95
C LYS A 78 -18.38 45.94 -27.05
N ASN A 79 -17.53 45.80 -26.02
CA ASN A 79 -16.36 44.92 -25.92
C ASN A 79 -15.17 45.23 -26.85
N ASN A 80 -15.19 46.35 -27.57
CA ASN A 80 -14.10 46.80 -28.44
C ASN A 80 -13.52 48.17 -28.05
N GLY A 81 -14.33 49.03 -27.42
CA GLY A 81 -13.96 50.36 -27.00
C GLY A 81 -12.91 50.37 -25.91
N LYS A 82 -11.89 51.21 -26.11
CA LYS A 82 -10.70 51.27 -25.26
C LYS A 82 -10.36 52.70 -24.86
N ILE A 83 -10.20 52.93 -23.56
CA ILE A 83 -9.72 54.20 -23.01
C ILE A 83 -8.27 53.98 -22.55
N VAL A 84 -7.35 54.77 -23.11
CA VAL A 84 -5.91 54.66 -22.85
C VAL A 84 -5.43 55.88 -22.09
N ASN A 85 -4.89 55.66 -20.90
CA ASN A 85 -4.40 56.69 -19.99
C ASN A 85 -5.42 57.81 -19.72
N GLY A 86 -6.67 57.40 -19.53
CA GLY A 86 -7.82 58.25 -19.28
C GLY A 86 -8.62 57.76 -18.08
N THR A 87 -9.33 58.68 -17.42
CA THR A 87 -10.17 58.38 -16.26
C THR A 87 -11.63 58.70 -16.55
N ILE A 88 -12.55 57.78 -16.22
CA ILE A 88 -13.98 58.07 -16.18
C ILE A 88 -14.34 58.58 -14.79
N LYS A 89 -14.73 59.84 -14.69
CA LYS A 89 -15.14 60.51 -13.45
C LYS A 89 -16.65 60.68 -13.43
N ILE A 90 -17.31 60.02 -12.50
CA ILE A 90 -18.75 60.16 -12.28
C ILE A 90 -18.91 61.15 -11.11
N ASN A 91 -19.23 62.40 -11.47
CA ASN A 91 -19.33 63.50 -10.51
C ASN A 91 -20.66 63.45 -9.79
N GLY A 92 -20.68 63.59 -8.47
CA GLY A 92 -21.92 63.53 -7.70
C GLY A 92 -22.80 64.77 -7.82
N GLY A 93 -24.11 64.53 -7.94
CA GLY A 93 -25.18 65.51 -8.18
C GLY A 93 -26.47 64.79 -8.63
N ALA A 94 -27.61 65.49 -8.66
CA ALA A 94 -28.89 64.89 -9.09
C ALA A 94 -28.84 64.34 -10.54
N ASP A 95 -27.96 64.91 -11.35
CA ASP A 95 -27.95 64.72 -12.79
C ASP A 95 -27.19 63.46 -13.25
N SER A 96 -26.14 63.00 -12.55
CA SER A 96 -25.39 61.77 -12.93
C SER A 96 -25.98 60.46 -12.40
N ARG A 97 -27.03 60.56 -11.58
CA ARG A 97 -27.69 59.43 -10.91
C ARG A 97 -28.25 58.43 -11.93
N GLY A 98 -27.97 57.14 -11.71
CA GLY A 98 -28.44 56.07 -12.59
C GLY A 98 -27.49 55.68 -13.72
N SER A 99 -26.35 56.37 -13.87
CA SER A 99 -25.40 56.10 -14.95
C SER A 99 -24.84 54.68 -14.91
N THR A 100 -24.57 54.14 -16.11
CA THR A 100 -24.00 52.80 -16.28
C THR A 100 -22.72 52.87 -17.11
N VAL A 101 -21.68 52.14 -16.72
CA VAL A 101 -20.47 51.92 -17.55
C VAL A 101 -20.31 50.43 -17.75
N LYS A 102 -20.26 49.98 -19.01
CA LYS A 102 -20.17 48.55 -19.32
C LYS A 102 -19.33 48.21 -20.55
N ASN A 103 -18.75 47.01 -20.55
CA ASN A 103 -18.04 46.44 -21.72
C ASN A 103 -16.87 47.30 -22.25
N VAL A 104 -16.21 48.08 -21.38
CA VAL A 104 -15.09 48.98 -21.75
C VAL A 104 -13.76 48.37 -21.33
N TYR A 105 -12.73 48.49 -22.18
CA TYR A 105 -11.34 48.25 -21.81
C TYR A 105 -10.67 49.55 -21.36
N ILE A 106 -10.08 49.59 -20.18
CA ILE A 106 -9.33 50.76 -19.69
C ILE A 106 -7.88 50.35 -19.44
N TYR A 107 -6.94 51.07 -20.05
CA TYR A 107 -5.51 50.81 -19.95
C TYR A 107 -4.76 52.06 -19.51
N ASN A 108 -4.34 52.10 -18.25
CA ASN A 108 -3.71 53.28 -17.66
C ASN A 108 -2.28 53.01 -17.20
N VAL A 109 -1.42 54.03 -17.33
CA VAL A 109 -0.03 53.96 -16.89
C VAL A 109 0.10 54.49 -15.47
N ASP A 110 -0.48 55.66 -15.20
CA ASP A 110 -0.30 56.41 -13.96
C ASP A 110 -1.59 57.12 -13.50
N LYS A 111 -2.76 56.70 -13.99
CA LYS A 111 -4.07 57.25 -13.63
C LYS A 111 -5.03 56.19 -13.08
N ASN A 112 -5.97 56.64 -12.26
CA ASN A 112 -7.13 55.85 -11.84
C ASN A 112 -8.01 55.54 -13.06
N ALA A 113 -8.66 54.38 -13.09
CA ALA A 113 -9.54 54.03 -14.21
C ALA A 113 -10.91 54.68 -14.07
N ILE A 114 -11.54 54.54 -12.90
CA ILE A 114 -12.85 55.11 -12.61
C ILE A 114 -12.85 55.79 -11.25
N GLU A 115 -13.41 56.99 -11.20
CA GLU A 115 -13.63 57.77 -9.98
C GLU A 115 -15.13 58.06 -9.82
N ILE A 116 -15.71 57.69 -8.68
CA ILE A 116 -17.09 57.99 -8.28
C ILE A 116 -17.00 58.95 -7.10
N THR A 117 -17.57 60.14 -7.22
CA THR A 117 -17.37 61.21 -6.22
C THR A 117 -18.66 61.61 -5.52
N ASN A 118 -18.51 62.40 -4.45
CA ASN A 118 -19.53 62.76 -3.46
C ASN A 118 -20.88 63.19 -4.07
N GLY A 119 -21.93 62.43 -3.80
CA GLY A 119 -23.32 62.62 -4.25
C GLY A 119 -23.76 61.64 -5.34
N ALA A 120 -22.85 60.84 -5.92
CA ALA A 120 -23.19 59.87 -6.95
C ALA A 120 -24.00 58.69 -6.38
N SER A 121 -25.06 58.30 -7.08
CA SER A 121 -25.92 57.19 -6.64
C SER A 121 -26.53 56.39 -7.78
N PHE A 122 -26.93 55.14 -7.49
CA PHE A 122 -27.55 54.22 -8.46
C PHE A 122 -26.65 53.92 -9.68
N ILE A 123 -25.33 53.86 -9.47
CA ILE A 123 -24.35 53.63 -10.54
C ILE A 123 -24.14 52.12 -10.74
N THR A 124 -24.05 51.69 -11.99
CA THR A 124 -23.68 50.31 -12.34
C THR A 124 -22.41 50.28 -13.17
N LEU A 125 -21.38 49.57 -12.69
CA LEU A 125 -20.14 49.30 -13.42
C LEU A 125 -20.07 47.79 -13.68
N SER A 126 -20.15 47.37 -14.95
CA SER A 126 -20.19 45.95 -15.27
C SER A 126 -19.37 45.50 -16.47
N ASN A 127 -18.79 44.29 -16.39
CA ASN A 127 -17.98 43.70 -17.47
C ASN A 127 -16.89 44.66 -17.99
N LEU A 128 -16.23 45.37 -17.07
CA LEU A 128 -15.09 46.22 -17.39
C LEU A 128 -13.80 45.41 -17.35
N ASN A 129 -12.85 45.77 -18.20
CA ASN A 129 -11.50 45.22 -18.18
C ASN A 129 -10.50 46.34 -17.97
N ILE A 130 -10.06 46.50 -16.72
CA ILE A 130 -9.20 47.58 -16.24
C ILE A 130 -7.79 47.02 -16.06
N ASN A 131 -6.81 47.66 -16.68
CA ASN A 131 -5.39 47.33 -16.53
C ASN A 131 -4.60 48.60 -16.18
N ILE A 132 -3.98 48.60 -15.01
CA ILE A 132 -3.15 49.70 -14.50
C ILE A 132 -1.71 49.20 -14.35
N LEU A 133 -0.76 49.89 -14.98
CA LEU A 133 0.66 49.49 -14.98
C LEU A 133 1.51 50.06 -13.83
N GLY A 134 1.17 51.22 -13.28
CA GLY A 134 1.84 51.86 -12.15
C GLY A 134 3.37 52.01 -12.28
N THR A 135 3.87 53.06 -12.93
CA THR A 135 5.33 53.28 -13.12
C THR A 135 5.98 54.15 -12.03
N VAL A 136 7.33 54.16 -11.95
CA VAL A 136 8.12 54.99 -11.00
C VAL A 136 7.89 56.50 -11.13
N ASN A 137 7.31 56.96 -12.23
CA ASN A 137 7.11 58.38 -12.52
C ASN A 137 5.74 58.91 -12.06
N HIS A 138 4.99 58.15 -11.25
CA HIS A 138 3.67 58.59 -10.78
C HIS A 138 3.78 59.85 -9.89
N PRO A 139 2.95 60.87 -10.13
CA PRO A 139 2.93 62.08 -9.31
C PRO A 139 2.42 61.78 -7.89
N GLY A 140 3.26 61.96 -6.87
CA GLY A 140 2.88 61.70 -5.46
C GLY A 140 4.00 61.14 -4.58
N GLY A 141 5.13 60.74 -5.17
CA GLY A 141 6.31 60.29 -4.43
C GLY A 141 6.01 59.08 -3.54
N SER A 142 6.47 59.09 -2.29
CA SER A 142 6.33 57.95 -1.36
C SER A 142 4.90 57.66 -0.89
N TYR A 143 3.94 58.56 -1.13
CA TYR A 143 2.52 58.43 -0.73
C TYR A 143 1.57 58.30 -1.91
N ALA A 144 2.11 58.04 -3.10
CA ALA A 144 1.33 57.85 -4.31
C ALA A 144 0.40 56.62 -4.20
N SER A 145 -0.85 56.81 -4.64
CA SER A 145 -1.89 55.77 -4.65
C SER A 145 -2.50 55.61 -6.04
N LEU A 146 -2.71 54.37 -6.47
CA LEU A 146 -3.44 54.04 -7.69
C LEU A 146 -4.66 53.18 -7.41
N TYR A 147 -5.75 53.50 -8.09
CA TYR A 147 -7.05 52.87 -7.90
C TYR A 147 -7.59 52.33 -9.23
N GLY A 148 -7.99 51.06 -9.25
CA GLY A 148 -8.83 50.52 -10.32
C GLY A 148 -10.16 51.26 -10.35
N ILE A 149 -10.91 51.13 -9.27
CA ILE A 149 -12.15 51.89 -9.04
C ILE A 149 -12.02 52.59 -7.69
N LEU A 150 -12.18 53.91 -7.70
CA LEU A 150 -12.19 54.75 -6.52
C LEU A 150 -13.59 55.33 -6.32
N ALA A 151 -14.18 55.12 -5.16
CA ALA A 151 -15.42 55.79 -4.73
C ALA A 151 -15.14 56.60 -3.46
N GLN A 152 -15.44 57.89 -3.49
CA GLN A 152 -15.10 58.83 -2.40
C GLN A 152 -16.30 59.71 -2.02
N GLY A 153 -16.49 59.87 -0.71
CA GLY A 153 -17.55 60.68 -0.11
C GLY A 153 -18.90 59.97 -0.07
N GLU A 154 -19.98 60.74 0.09
CA GLU A 154 -21.36 60.26 0.19
C GLU A 154 -21.79 59.63 -1.13
N THR A 155 -21.68 58.32 -1.23
CA THR A 155 -22.06 57.54 -2.42
C THR A 155 -23.02 56.44 -2.02
N SER A 156 -24.03 56.17 -2.85
CA SER A 156 -25.05 55.19 -2.47
C SER A 156 -25.61 54.35 -3.61
N ASN A 157 -26.03 53.12 -3.33
CA ASN A 157 -26.66 52.24 -4.31
C ASN A 157 -25.74 51.95 -5.51
N ILE A 158 -24.49 51.57 -5.25
CA ILE A 158 -23.48 51.34 -6.29
C ILE A 158 -23.30 49.83 -6.51
N ASN A 159 -23.33 49.43 -7.79
CA ASN A 159 -23.26 48.05 -8.23
C ASN A 159 -22.01 47.81 -9.08
N LEU A 160 -21.12 46.94 -8.63
CA LEU A 160 -19.87 46.57 -9.32
C LEU A 160 -19.91 45.08 -9.69
N PHE A 161 -20.16 44.76 -10.96
CA PHE A 161 -20.41 43.40 -11.42
C PHE A 161 -19.41 42.89 -12.47
N ASP A 162 -18.87 41.68 -12.26
CA ASP A 162 -18.13 40.93 -13.29
C ASP A 162 -16.97 41.72 -13.93
N ASN A 163 -16.33 42.61 -13.18
CA ASN A 163 -15.20 43.41 -13.66
C ASN A 163 -13.87 42.67 -13.47
N ILE A 164 -12.97 42.79 -14.44
CA ILE A 164 -11.59 42.32 -14.34
C ILE A 164 -10.69 43.53 -14.09
N ILE A 165 -10.01 43.55 -12.95
CA ILE A 165 -9.12 44.65 -12.55
C ILE A 165 -7.73 44.07 -12.35
N SER A 166 -6.79 44.44 -13.22
CA SER A 166 -5.38 44.11 -13.06
C SER A 166 -4.59 45.35 -12.65
N ILE A 167 -3.88 45.27 -11.53
CA ILE A 167 -3.00 46.34 -11.06
C ILE A 167 -1.60 45.78 -10.90
N ASN A 168 -0.68 46.33 -11.67
CA ASN A 168 0.72 45.98 -11.67
C ASN A 168 1.54 47.24 -11.38
N GLY A 169 2.83 47.04 -11.11
CA GLY A 169 3.78 48.14 -11.04
C GLY A 169 4.44 48.36 -9.69
N VAL A 170 4.92 49.58 -9.53
CA VAL A 170 5.83 50.02 -8.46
C VAL A 170 5.32 51.25 -7.72
N VAL A 171 4.04 51.60 -7.84
CA VAL A 171 3.44 52.65 -6.99
C VAL A 171 3.34 52.14 -5.54
N PRO A 172 3.59 52.98 -4.51
CA PRO A 172 3.61 52.54 -3.12
C PRO A 172 2.30 51.90 -2.63
N TYR A 173 1.15 52.51 -2.95
CA TYR A 173 -0.18 52.05 -2.54
C TYR A 173 -1.05 51.74 -3.75
N ASN A 174 -1.61 50.54 -3.80
CA ASN A 174 -2.41 50.07 -4.92
C ASN A 174 -3.74 49.53 -4.39
N TYR A 175 -4.83 49.82 -5.08
CA TYR A 175 -6.17 49.43 -4.68
C TYR A 175 -6.97 48.94 -5.88
N GLY A 176 -7.45 47.70 -5.84
CA GLY A 176 -8.38 47.17 -6.84
C GLY A 176 -9.67 48.00 -6.88
N ILE A 177 -10.38 47.95 -5.76
CA ILE A 177 -11.58 48.75 -5.48
C ILE A 177 -11.38 49.41 -4.13
N SER A 178 -11.54 50.73 -4.07
CA SER A 178 -11.49 51.50 -2.82
C SER A 178 -12.76 52.31 -2.67
N VAL A 179 -13.40 52.22 -1.50
CA VAL A 179 -14.60 52.98 -1.15
C VAL A 179 -14.35 53.67 0.18
N SER A 180 -14.33 55.00 0.20
CA SER A 180 -14.04 55.77 1.41
C SER A 180 -15.07 56.84 1.70
N CYS A 181 -15.28 57.09 2.99
CA CYS A 181 -16.21 58.11 3.48
C CYS A 181 -15.67 59.55 3.40
N TYR A 182 -14.42 59.75 3.00
CA TYR A 182 -13.84 61.08 2.80
C TYR A 182 -13.77 61.47 1.32
N ASP A 183 -13.87 62.77 1.06
CA ASP A 183 -13.63 63.34 -0.27
C ASP A 183 -12.13 63.54 -0.56
N SER A 184 -11.80 64.01 -1.77
CA SER A 184 -10.41 64.24 -2.19
C SER A 184 -9.64 65.28 -1.34
N SER A 185 -10.33 66.03 -0.48
CA SER A 185 -9.75 66.97 0.49
C SER A 185 -9.63 66.38 1.91
N TRP A 186 -9.83 65.07 2.06
CA TRP A 186 -9.80 64.34 3.33
C TRP A 186 -10.87 64.80 4.34
N GLN A 187 -11.94 65.44 3.86
CA GLN A 187 -13.08 65.81 4.69
C GLN A 187 -14.07 64.64 4.73
N THR A 188 -14.44 64.21 5.92
CA THR A 188 -15.47 63.21 6.20
C THR A 188 -16.82 63.63 5.61
N LYS A 189 -17.54 62.65 5.04
CA LYS A 189 -18.88 62.76 4.45
C LYS A 189 -19.77 61.65 5.02
N PRO A 190 -21.10 61.74 4.85
CA PRO A 190 -21.99 60.64 5.17
C PRO A 190 -21.53 59.30 4.58
N ASN A 191 -21.77 58.21 5.32
CA ASN A 191 -21.25 56.89 4.98
C ASN A 191 -21.58 56.48 3.54
N PRO A 192 -20.61 55.88 2.81
CA PRO A 192 -20.95 55.15 1.61
C PRO A 192 -21.89 54.00 1.98
N ASN A 193 -22.99 53.85 1.25
CA ASN A 193 -24.06 52.93 1.65
C ASN A 193 -24.70 52.14 0.50
N ASN A 194 -25.19 50.94 0.80
CA ASN A 194 -25.91 50.08 -0.14
C ASN A 194 -25.06 49.71 -1.39
N TYR A 195 -23.92 49.06 -1.18
CA TYR A 195 -23.05 48.59 -2.26
C TYR A 195 -23.22 47.09 -2.52
N ILE A 196 -23.18 46.70 -3.79
CA ILE A 196 -23.03 45.30 -4.20
C ILE A 196 -21.77 45.17 -5.05
N ILE A 197 -20.78 44.44 -4.54
CA ILE A 197 -19.52 44.13 -5.23
C ILE A 197 -19.51 42.64 -5.50
N SER A 198 -19.80 42.24 -6.74
CA SER A 198 -19.98 40.82 -7.05
C SER A 198 -19.40 40.35 -8.38
N GLY A 199 -18.86 39.13 -8.41
CA GLY A 199 -18.32 38.50 -9.62
C GLY A 199 -17.00 39.11 -10.12
N ASN A 200 -16.42 40.06 -9.40
CA ASN A 200 -15.22 40.76 -9.86
C ASN A 200 -13.98 39.88 -9.71
N LYS A 201 -13.04 40.00 -10.66
CA LYS A 201 -11.71 39.40 -10.60
C LYS A 201 -10.65 40.49 -10.44
N ILE A 202 -9.94 40.49 -9.32
CA ILE A 202 -8.86 41.43 -9.04
C ILE A 202 -7.54 40.68 -9.04
N ILE A 203 -6.58 41.13 -9.83
CA ILE A 203 -5.27 40.48 -10.00
C ILE A 203 -4.18 41.51 -9.75
N SER A 204 -3.22 41.18 -8.88
CA SER A 204 -2.03 41.99 -8.72
C SER A 204 -0.75 41.17 -8.72
N ASN A 205 0.30 41.76 -9.28
CA ASN A 205 1.67 41.31 -9.13
C ASN A 205 2.57 42.54 -9.00
N ILE A 206 2.59 43.10 -7.80
CA ILE A 206 3.33 44.33 -7.52
C ILE A 206 4.60 44.01 -6.74
N THR A 207 5.68 44.72 -7.06
CA THR A 207 6.96 44.53 -6.37
C THR A 207 7.15 45.47 -5.18
N ASN A 208 6.17 46.35 -4.92
CA ASN A 208 6.24 47.41 -3.91
C ASN A 208 5.46 47.06 -2.62
N ASN A 209 5.17 48.07 -1.79
CA ASN A 209 4.85 47.93 -0.38
C ASN A 209 3.43 47.47 -0.07
N TYR A 210 2.41 47.84 -0.87
CA TYR A 210 1.02 47.69 -0.46
C TYR A 210 0.06 47.44 -1.64
N ILE A 211 -0.78 46.41 -1.49
CA ILE A 211 -1.98 46.20 -2.31
C ILE A 211 -3.18 45.91 -1.40
N ALA A 212 -4.30 46.58 -1.67
CA ALA A 212 -5.61 46.15 -1.21
C ALA A 212 -6.45 45.70 -2.40
N GLY A 213 -7.06 44.51 -2.32
CA GLY A 213 -8.02 44.04 -3.32
C GLY A 213 -9.28 44.89 -3.29
N ILE A 214 -10.01 44.80 -2.17
CA ILE A 214 -11.19 45.62 -1.86
C ILE A 214 -10.94 46.29 -0.52
N TYR A 215 -10.93 47.62 -0.49
CA TYR A 215 -10.79 48.41 0.72
C TYR A 215 -12.03 49.26 0.91
N THR A 216 -12.63 49.22 2.09
CA THR A 216 -13.77 50.06 2.43
C THR A 216 -13.63 50.65 3.82
N ASP A 217 -14.00 51.92 3.97
CA ASP A 217 -13.96 52.62 5.25
C ASP A 217 -15.34 53.19 5.62
N SER A 218 -15.77 52.87 6.84
CA SER A 218 -17.10 53.07 7.40
C SER A 218 -18.28 52.74 6.47
N PRO A 219 -18.32 51.53 5.86
CA PRO A 219 -19.42 51.12 4.97
C PRO A 219 -20.74 50.82 5.73
N VAL A 220 -21.88 51.09 5.07
CA VAL A 220 -23.21 50.71 5.56
C VAL A 220 -23.95 49.87 4.51
N ASN A 221 -24.44 48.68 4.87
CA ASN A 221 -25.17 47.75 3.99
C ASN A 221 -24.36 47.35 2.74
N PHE A 222 -23.21 46.70 2.93
CA PHE A 222 -22.37 46.22 1.82
C PHE A 222 -22.51 44.72 1.64
N THR A 223 -22.65 44.28 0.40
CA THR A 223 -22.56 42.88 0.02
C THR A 223 -21.40 42.66 -0.93
N ILE A 224 -20.35 41.99 -0.46
CA ILE A 224 -19.15 41.61 -1.22
C ILE A 224 -19.24 40.11 -1.45
N ARG A 225 -19.60 39.68 -2.66
CA ARG A 225 -19.86 38.26 -2.91
C ARG A 225 -19.36 37.71 -4.23
N ASP A 226 -18.96 36.45 -4.24
CA ASP A 226 -18.57 35.73 -5.46
C ASP A 226 -17.39 36.39 -6.21
N ASN A 227 -16.53 37.15 -5.51
CA ASN A 227 -15.35 37.77 -6.12
C ASN A 227 -14.13 36.84 -6.04
N ARG A 228 -13.19 37.01 -6.99
CA ARG A 228 -11.90 36.32 -7.01
C ARG A 228 -10.75 37.33 -6.94
N LEU A 229 -9.97 37.27 -5.87
CA LEU A 229 -8.81 38.14 -5.65
C LEU A 229 -7.54 37.30 -5.70
N ASP A 230 -6.69 37.50 -6.71
CA ASP A 230 -5.38 36.86 -6.85
C ASP A 230 -4.28 37.92 -6.63
N LEU A 231 -3.84 38.11 -5.38
CA LEU A 231 -3.00 39.24 -4.98
C LEU A 231 -1.56 38.79 -4.65
N MET A 232 -0.58 39.41 -5.31
CA MET A 232 0.83 39.21 -5.03
C MET A 232 1.53 40.55 -4.75
N SER A 233 2.27 40.60 -3.64
CA SER A 233 3.05 41.77 -3.20
C SER A 233 4.30 41.31 -2.45
N ASN A 234 5.40 42.06 -2.58
CA ASN A 234 6.62 41.77 -1.84
C ASN A 234 6.56 42.16 -0.35
N ASN A 235 5.52 42.87 0.09
CA ASN A 235 5.41 43.38 1.45
C ASN A 235 4.01 43.13 2.05
N LEU A 236 3.08 44.10 2.00
CA LEU A 236 1.76 44.01 2.63
C LEU A 236 0.64 43.73 1.61
N ILE A 237 -0.28 42.83 1.97
CA ILE A 237 -1.51 42.51 1.23
C ILE A 237 -2.72 42.63 2.15
N TYR A 238 -3.72 43.38 1.71
CA TYR A 238 -5.10 43.28 2.17
C TYR A 238 -5.97 42.67 1.06
N GLY A 239 -6.64 41.56 1.34
CA GLY A 239 -7.62 41.00 0.41
C GLY A 239 -8.89 41.84 0.41
N ILE A 240 -9.68 41.69 1.46
CA ILE A 240 -10.87 42.51 1.73
C ILE A 240 -10.67 43.18 3.10
N ALA A 241 -10.57 44.50 3.12
CA ALA A 241 -10.41 45.27 4.35
C ALA A 241 -11.63 46.15 4.60
N ILE A 242 -12.22 46.01 5.80
CA ILE A 242 -13.32 46.83 6.29
C ILE A 242 -12.84 47.54 7.55
N THR A 243 -12.81 48.87 7.52
CA THR A 243 -12.31 49.67 8.64
C THR A 243 -13.34 50.69 9.10
N ASP A 244 -13.22 51.08 10.36
CA ASP A 244 -13.97 52.16 10.99
C ASP A 244 -12.99 53.21 11.56
N MET A 245 -11.96 53.54 10.78
CA MET A 245 -10.79 54.30 11.25
C MET A 245 -11.07 55.79 11.48
N PHE A 246 -12.04 56.36 10.77
CA PHE A 246 -12.31 57.80 10.74
C PHE A 246 -13.56 58.21 11.54
N LEU A 247 -14.09 57.31 12.37
CA LEU A 247 -15.28 57.51 13.21
C LEU A 247 -15.12 58.51 14.36
N SER A 248 -14.07 59.33 14.37
CA SER A 248 -13.95 60.45 15.31
C SER A 248 -14.92 61.60 15.00
N ASP A 249 -15.49 61.66 13.79
CA ASP A 249 -16.48 62.65 13.34
C ASP A 249 -17.90 62.06 13.33
N MET A 250 -18.46 61.87 14.53
CA MET A 250 -19.79 61.29 14.74
C MET A 250 -20.96 62.18 14.27
N ASP A 251 -20.70 63.42 13.84
CA ASP A 251 -21.74 64.31 13.31
C ASP A 251 -22.16 63.91 11.88
N ASN A 252 -21.28 63.22 11.13
CA ASN A 252 -21.51 62.80 9.74
C ASN A 252 -21.51 61.29 9.53
N LEU A 253 -20.90 60.51 10.43
CA LEU A 253 -20.71 59.07 10.25
C LEU A 253 -21.48 58.24 11.28
N ILE A 254 -21.97 57.10 10.83
CA ILE A 254 -22.41 56.01 11.70
C ILE A 254 -21.44 54.83 11.63
N PRO A 255 -21.38 53.98 12.69
CA PRO A 255 -20.57 52.76 12.68
C PRO A 255 -20.96 51.81 11.56
N ALA A 256 -19.97 51.16 10.96
CA ALA A 256 -20.19 50.22 9.88
C ALA A 256 -21.07 49.05 10.33
N ARG A 257 -22.03 48.70 9.48
CA ARG A 257 -23.10 47.73 9.79
C ARG A 257 -23.70 47.12 8.53
N GLY A 258 -24.30 45.93 8.65
CA GLY A 258 -24.92 45.24 7.52
C GLY A 258 -23.92 44.81 6.45
N ILE A 259 -22.76 44.29 6.88
CA ILE A 259 -21.68 43.88 5.98
C ILE A 259 -21.73 42.37 5.78
N ASN A 260 -21.84 41.94 4.51
CA ASN A 260 -21.86 40.55 4.11
C ASN A 260 -20.68 40.26 3.17
N ILE A 261 -19.77 39.36 3.57
CA ILE A 261 -18.64 38.88 2.78
C ILE A 261 -18.88 37.39 2.49
N LEU A 262 -19.38 37.08 1.29
CA LEU A 262 -19.96 35.76 0.97
C LEU A 262 -19.30 35.10 -0.24
N ASN A 263 -18.94 33.82 -0.16
CA ASN A 263 -18.48 33.03 -1.31
C ASN A 263 -17.28 33.62 -2.10
N ASN A 264 -16.45 34.46 -1.48
CA ASN A 264 -15.29 35.02 -2.17
C ASN A 264 -14.12 34.03 -2.15
N THR A 265 -13.30 34.06 -3.20
CA THR A 265 -12.01 33.38 -3.25
C THR A 265 -10.90 34.42 -3.16
N VAL A 266 -10.11 34.39 -2.08
CA VAL A 266 -9.00 35.32 -1.87
C VAL A 266 -7.69 34.53 -1.76
N TYR A 267 -6.79 34.77 -2.71
CA TYR A 267 -5.44 34.24 -2.72
C TYR A 267 -4.44 35.37 -2.49
N GLY A 268 -3.62 35.24 -1.46
CA GLY A 268 -2.55 36.17 -1.13
C GLY A 268 -1.18 35.49 -1.13
N LYS A 269 -0.20 36.10 -1.80
CA LYS A 269 1.21 35.67 -1.72
C LYS A 269 2.14 36.87 -1.52
N GLY A 270 2.86 36.88 -0.40
CA GLY A 270 3.71 38.02 -0.03
C GLY A 270 4.39 37.87 1.32
N ASN A 271 4.80 38.99 1.93
CA ASN A 271 5.52 38.97 3.21
C ASN A 271 4.55 38.97 4.40
N CYS A 272 3.62 39.94 4.45
CA CYS A 272 2.57 40.07 5.45
C CYS A 272 1.20 40.15 4.77
N ILE A 273 0.29 39.25 5.14
CA ILE A 273 -0.96 39.02 4.40
C ILE A 273 -2.13 39.02 5.35
N PHE A 274 -3.16 39.80 5.01
CA PHE A 274 -4.47 39.83 5.64
C PHE A 274 -5.50 39.53 4.56
N LEU A 275 -6.01 38.29 4.49
CA LEU A 275 -6.96 37.92 3.42
C LEU A 275 -8.30 38.61 3.64
N ILE A 276 -8.75 38.68 4.90
CA ILE A 276 -9.81 39.58 5.35
C ILE A 276 -9.32 40.32 6.59
N GLU A 277 -9.55 41.64 6.63
CA GLU A 277 -9.35 42.47 7.80
C GLU A 277 -10.66 43.16 8.19
N LEU A 278 -10.98 43.11 9.49
CA LEU A 278 -11.98 43.96 10.13
C LEU A 278 -11.28 44.76 11.24
N PHE A 279 -11.34 46.08 11.19
CA PHE A 279 -10.76 46.95 12.22
C PHE A 279 -11.77 47.98 12.74
N GLN A 280 -11.99 47.98 14.05
CA GLN A 280 -12.91 48.86 14.78
C GLN A 280 -14.40 48.72 14.42
N VAL A 281 -14.79 47.63 13.77
CA VAL A 281 -16.14 47.49 13.23
C VAL A 281 -17.11 47.01 14.33
N GLY A 282 -18.29 47.62 14.40
CA GLY A 282 -19.36 47.20 15.32
C GLY A 282 -19.16 47.60 16.80
N ILE A 283 -18.24 48.50 17.12
CA ILE A 283 -17.90 48.84 18.53
C ILE A 283 -18.80 49.87 19.22
N TRP A 284 -19.59 50.65 18.49
CA TRP A 284 -20.28 51.85 19.01
C TRP A 284 -21.81 51.69 19.11
N GLU A 285 -22.29 50.52 19.55
CA GLU A 285 -23.73 50.22 19.73
C GLU A 285 -24.44 51.04 20.83
N ILE A 286 -23.77 51.94 21.55
CA ILE A 286 -24.39 52.67 22.68
C ILE A 286 -25.29 53.84 22.20
N MET A 287 -25.46 54.05 20.89
CA MET A 287 -26.18 55.19 20.30
C MET A 287 -27.40 54.77 19.46
N ASP A 288 -28.25 53.90 20.00
CA ASP A 288 -29.43 53.34 19.32
C ASP A 288 -30.58 54.35 19.14
N ASP A 289 -30.44 55.25 18.16
CA ASP A 289 -31.55 55.91 17.46
C ASP A 289 -31.64 55.45 15.97
N TYR A 290 -30.76 54.53 15.53
CA TYR A 290 -30.52 54.20 14.11
C TYR A 290 -31.05 52.81 13.62
N GLY A 291 -31.87 52.09 14.41
CA GLY A 291 -32.53 50.82 14.01
C GLY A 291 -31.85 49.53 14.48
N GLU A 292 -32.40 48.35 14.13
CA GLU A 292 -31.83 47.03 14.49
C GLU A 292 -30.42 46.85 13.90
N PHE A 293 -29.45 46.52 14.75
CA PHE A 293 -28.08 46.23 14.34
C PHE A 293 -28.01 44.86 13.65
N ASN A 294 -27.55 44.84 12.39
CA ASN A 294 -27.28 43.60 11.65
C ASN A 294 -25.82 43.19 11.86
N PRO A 295 -25.54 41.96 12.37
CA PRO A 295 -24.19 41.47 12.56
C PRO A 295 -23.44 41.36 11.24
N ILE A 296 -22.11 41.47 11.30
CA ILE A 296 -21.22 41.28 10.16
C ILE A 296 -21.14 39.78 9.86
N LEU A 297 -21.33 39.40 8.60
CA LEU A 297 -21.33 38.01 8.17
C LEU A 297 -20.17 37.74 7.22
N ILE A 298 -19.30 36.78 7.58
CA ILE A 298 -18.25 36.24 6.74
C ILE A 298 -18.57 34.76 6.50
N GLU A 299 -19.08 34.43 5.32
CA GLU A 299 -19.64 33.10 5.06
C GLU A 299 -19.10 32.45 3.78
N ASN A 300 -18.77 31.16 3.87
CA ASN A 300 -18.45 30.30 2.72
C ASN A 300 -17.31 30.82 1.82
N ASN A 301 -16.39 31.63 2.37
CA ASN A 301 -15.24 32.13 1.62
C ASN A 301 -14.13 31.06 1.56
N THR A 302 -13.36 31.09 0.48
CA THR A 302 -12.11 30.31 0.33
C THR A 302 -10.93 31.26 0.41
N LEU A 303 -10.17 31.18 1.50
CA LEU A 303 -9.06 32.08 1.81
C LEU A 303 -7.75 31.28 1.80
N LEU A 304 -6.81 31.62 0.92
CA LEU A 304 -5.50 30.96 0.84
C LEU A 304 -4.37 31.99 0.90
N GLY A 305 -3.59 31.95 1.96
CA GLY A 305 -2.45 32.83 2.18
C GLY A 305 -1.15 32.05 2.28
N LYS A 306 -0.12 32.48 1.53
CA LYS A 306 1.23 31.94 1.61
C LYS A 306 2.27 33.05 1.70
N GLY A 307 2.97 33.14 2.82
CA GLY A 307 3.91 34.24 3.07
C GLY A 307 4.80 34.01 4.28
N THR A 308 5.40 35.09 4.79
CA THR A 308 6.18 35.04 6.04
C THR A 308 5.25 35.14 7.25
N SER A 309 4.31 36.09 7.24
CA SER A 309 3.23 36.26 8.21
C SER A 309 1.89 36.28 7.48
N VAL A 310 0.94 35.46 7.94
CA VAL A 310 -0.32 35.23 7.22
C VAL A 310 -1.49 35.17 8.19
N TYR A 311 -2.46 36.02 7.97
CA TYR A 311 -3.75 36.03 8.66
C TYR A 311 -4.87 35.75 7.66
N GLY A 312 -5.69 34.74 7.98
CA GLY A 312 -6.88 34.44 7.19
C GLY A 312 -7.92 35.54 7.38
N ILE A 313 -8.42 35.67 8.60
CA ILE A 313 -9.31 36.74 9.03
C ILE A 313 -8.67 37.42 10.25
N ALA A 314 -8.25 38.67 10.10
CA ALA A 314 -7.79 39.49 11.22
C ALA A 314 -8.91 40.40 11.70
N ILE A 315 -9.19 40.34 13.00
CA ILE A 315 -10.24 41.11 13.65
C ILE A 315 -9.57 41.96 14.73
N GLY A 316 -9.45 43.26 14.49
CA GLY A 316 -8.92 44.23 15.43
C GLY A 316 -10.04 45.02 16.07
N SER A 317 -10.15 44.97 17.40
CA SER A 317 -11.10 45.75 18.20
C SER A 317 -12.50 45.80 17.59
N SER A 318 -13.07 44.67 17.16
CA SER A 318 -14.37 44.62 16.46
C SER A 318 -15.37 43.68 17.15
N GLN A 319 -16.67 43.89 16.95
CA GLN A 319 -17.72 43.16 17.68
C GLN A 319 -18.87 42.72 16.76
N ASN A 320 -19.62 41.70 17.21
CA ASN A 320 -20.85 41.20 16.58
C ASN A 320 -20.63 40.65 15.15
N ILE A 321 -19.75 39.65 15.04
CA ILE A 321 -19.34 39.04 13.77
C ILE A 321 -19.66 37.54 13.78
N THR A 322 -20.24 37.05 12.68
CA THR A 322 -20.41 35.62 12.40
C THR A 322 -19.45 35.19 11.30
N ILE A 323 -18.68 34.13 11.56
CA ILE A 323 -17.72 33.50 10.65
C ILE A 323 -18.14 32.04 10.49
N ASP A 324 -18.81 31.74 9.39
CA ASP A 324 -19.44 30.43 9.19
C ASP A 324 -19.05 29.78 7.85
N GLY A 325 -18.71 28.49 7.87
CA GLY A 325 -18.52 27.71 6.63
C GLY A 325 -17.30 28.08 5.78
N ASN A 326 -16.36 28.89 6.29
CA ASN A 326 -15.19 29.32 5.51
C ASN A 326 -14.12 28.23 5.45
N ASN A 327 -13.41 28.15 4.32
CA ASN A 327 -12.21 27.34 4.15
C ASN A 327 -10.97 28.25 4.14
N ILE A 328 -10.14 28.15 5.17
CA ILE A 328 -9.06 29.10 5.45
C ILE A 328 -7.74 28.35 5.57
N THR A 329 -6.83 28.63 4.64
CA THR A 329 -5.48 28.08 4.62
C THR A 329 -4.45 29.19 4.86
N THR A 330 -3.67 29.08 5.93
CA THR A 330 -2.60 30.03 6.29
C THR A 330 -1.26 29.32 6.41
N LEU A 331 -0.40 29.47 5.40
CA LEU A 331 0.92 28.86 5.36
C LEU A 331 1.99 29.97 5.47
N GLY A 332 2.49 30.18 6.68
CA GLY A 332 3.50 31.19 6.97
C GLY A 332 4.94 30.65 6.97
N GLY A 333 5.90 31.52 7.27
CA GLY A 333 7.31 31.17 7.46
C GLY A 333 7.78 31.57 8.87
N ASP A 334 9.04 31.99 9.01
CA ASP A 334 9.52 32.58 10.26
C ASP A 334 8.94 34.00 10.45
N TYR A 335 7.72 34.06 11.00
CA TYR A 335 7.00 35.29 11.21
C TYR A 335 7.70 36.24 12.20
N LYS A 336 8.67 35.76 13.00
CA LYS A 336 9.45 36.59 13.94
C LYS A 336 10.40 37.55 13.21
N LEU A 337 10.70 37.29 11.93
CA LEU A 337 11.44 38.21 11.07
C LEU A 337 10.62 39.47 10.73
N ILE A 338 9.30 39.43 10.90
CA ILE A 338 8.42 40.59 10.74
C ILE A 338 8.42 41.39 12.03
N THR A 339 9.29 42.40 12.09
CA THR A 339 9.46 43.28 13.27
C THR A 339 8.70 44.59 13.17
N LYS A 340 8.20 44.93 11.97
CA LYS A 340 7.35 46.09 11.71
C LYS A 340 6.51 45.87 10.46
N THR A 341 5.31 46.41 10.49
CA THR A 341 4.45 46.64 9.32
C THR A 341 4.41 48.15 9.06
N ASN A 342 4.18 48.57 7.82
CA ASN A 342 3.91 49.98 7.50
C ASN A 342 2.48 50.41 7.91
N ASP A 343 1.76 49.51 8.57
CA ASP A 343 0.40 49.72 9.08
C ASP A 343 0.44 49.62 10.61
N SER A 344 0.04 50.71 11.26
CA SER A 344 -0.01 50.83 12.73
C SER A 344 -1.18 50.08 13.37
N ALA A 345 -2.19 49.69 12.59
CA ALA A 345 -3.37 48.96 13.06
C ALA A 345 -3.19 47.43 12.95
N ALA A 346 -2.27 46.98 12.09
CA ALA A 346 -2.00 45.58 11.82
C ALA A 346 -1.21 44.89 12.96
N PRO A 347 -1.61 43.67 13.39
CA PRO A 347 -0.80 42.87 14.30
C PRO A 347 0.56 42.55 13.66
N ILE A 348 1.64 42.72 14.41
CA ILE A 348 3.01 42.48 13.94
C ILE A 348 3.37 41.00 14.14
N GLY A 349 3.63 40.28 13.06
CA GLY A 349 4.29 38.97 13.09
C GLY A 349 3.45 37.85 13.71
N GLY A 350 2.73 37.11 12.86
CA GLY A 350 2.02 35.89 13.26
C GLY A 350 1.48 35.08 12.09
N ILE A 351 0.98 33.90 12.40
CA ILE A 351 0.31 32.99 11.46
C ILE A 351 -0.97 32.50 12.13
N ALA A 352 -2.13 32.89 11.63
CA ALA A 352 -3.39 32.41 12.19
C ALA A 352 -4.52 32.44 11.15
N PRO A 353 -5.28 31.34 10.99
CA PRO A 353 -6.55 31.35 10.27
C PRO A 353 -7.48 32.47 10.75
N ILE A 354 -7.64 32.63 12.06
CA ILE A 354 -8.36 33.77 12.66
C ILE A 354 -7.48 34.40 13.74
N ASN A 355 -7.22 35.70 13.62
CA ASN A 355 -6.55 36.47 14.65
C ASN A 355 -7.50 37.48 15.28
N LEU A 356 -7.53 37.49 16.61
CA LEU A 356 -8.28 38.43 17.41
C LEU A 356 -7.28 39.38 18.07
N HIS A 357 -7.42 40.68 17.85
CA HIS A 357 -6.50 41.68 18.39
C HIS A 357 -7.30 42.74 19.15
N GLY A 358 -6.97 42.96 20.42
CA GLY A 358 -7.48 44.08 21.20
C GLY A 358 -6.50 45.25 21.23
N SER A 359 -7.01 46.47 21.21
CA SER A 359 -6.21 47.71 21.25
C SER A 359 -6.83 48.74 22.21
N MET A 360 -6.37 49.99 22.17
CA MET A 360 -6.98 51.09 22.95
C MET A 360 -8.47 51.32 22.62
N PHE A 361 -8.93 50.86 21.45
CA PHE A 361 -10.32 50.96 21.00
C PHE A 361 -11.23 49.87 21.57
N GLY A 362 -10.67 48.96 22.37
CA GLY A 362 -11.38 47.89 23.01
C GLY A 362 -10.99 46.51 22.49
N GLN A 363 -11.69 45.51 23.00
CA GLN A 363 -11.44 44.10 22.72
C GLN A 363 -12.45 43.55 21.71
N CYS A 364 -12.13 42.41 21.10
CA CYS A 364 -13.07 41.69 20.28
C CYS A 364 -14.20 41.08 21.14
N LYS A 365 -15.46 41.21 20.73
CA LYS A 365 -16.62 40.67 21.47
C LYS A 365 -17.71 40.09 20.57
N ASN A 366 -18.49 39.15 21.10
CA ASN A 366 -19.68 38.60 20.43
C ASN A 366 -19.35 38.01 19.05
N LEU A 367 -18.42 37.04 19.02
CA LEU A 367 -18.02 36.37 17.78
C LEU A 367 -18.64 34.97 17.73
N ASN A 368 -19.20 34.60 16.60
CA ASN A 368 -19.68 33.25 16.34
C ASN A 368 -18.84 32.60 15.22
N ILE A 369 -17.96 31.65 15.59
CA ILE A 369 -17.02 30.97 14.69
C ILE A 369 -17.47 29.51 14.55
N THR A 370 -18.16 29.19 13.47
CA THR A 370 -18.83 27.90 13.28
C THR A 370 -18.53 27.23 11.95
N ASN A 371 -18.47 25.90 11.93
CA ASN A 371 -18.43 25.11 10.70
C ASN A 371 -17.30 25.47 9.71
N ASN A 372 -16.21 26.10 10.16
CA ASN A 372 -15.09 26.48 9.31
C ASN A 372 -14.10 25.32 9.19
N HIS A 373 -13.32 25.31 8.12
CA HIS A 373 -12.16 24.44 7.95
C HIS A 373 -10.89 25.28 7.97
N PHE A 374 -9.97 24.95 8.86
CA PHE A 374 -8.68 25.62 9.01
C PHE A 374 -7.56 24.67 8.57
N GLU A 375 -6.70 25.12 7.67
CA GLU A 375 -5.41 24.50 7.38
C GLU A 375 -4.29 25.49 7.72
N THR A 376 -3.37 25.12 8.62
CA THR A 376 -2.31 26.05 9.06
C THR A 376 -1.02 25.33 9.43
N ASN A 377 0.12 26.00 9.26
CA ASN A 377 1.41 25.53 9.76
C ASN A 377 1.80 26.21 11.09
N ASN A 378 0.81 26.70 11.83
CA ASN A 378 0.96 27.15 13.20
C ASN A 378 0.02 26.37 14.12
N GLY A 379 0.46 26.07 15.34
CA GLY A 379 -0.33 25.28 16.29
C GLY A 379 -1.53 26.02 16.89
N VAL A 380 -1.75 27.30 16.52
CA VAL A 380 -2.88 28.14 16.95
C VAL A 380 -3.74 28.50 15.74
N THR A 381 -5.04 28.17 15.79
CA THR A 381 -6.00 28.44 14.71
C THR A 381 -6.82 29.70 14.96
N VAL A 382 -7.23 29.92 16.20
CA VAL A 382 -7.87 31.16 16.68
C VAL A 382 -7.02 31.70 17.83
N GLY A 383 -6.28 32.77 17.57
CA GLY A 383 -5.32 33.32 18.51
C GLY A 383 -5.65 34.76 18.91
N ASN A 384 -5.38 35.10 20.18
CA ASN A 384 -5.24 36.49 20.62
C ASN A 384 -3.77 36.90 20.53
N THR A 385 -3.23 36.99 19.31
CA THR A 385 -1.79 37.25 19.16
C THR A 385 -1.49 38.72 19.42
N ASN A 386 -0.42 38.98 20.17
CA ASN A 386 0.12 40.33 20.39
C ASN A 386 -0.78 41.33 21.15
N SER A 387 -1.81 40.84 21.87
CA SER A 387 -2.62 41.67 22.77
C SER A 387 -2.76 41.03 24.14
N SER A 388 -2.61 41.84 25.19
CA SER A 388 -2.95 41.43 26.57
C SER A 388 -4.44 41.48 26.84
N VAL A 389 -5.24 42.02 25.92
CA VAL A 389 -6.68 42.24 26.10
C VAL A 389 -7.44 41.02 25.59
N VAL A 390 -8.16 40.34 26.48
CA VAL A 390 -8.81 39.05 26.18
C VAL A 390 -10.15 39.25 25.45
N PRO A 391 -10.41 38.54 24.33
CA PRO A 391 -11.72 38.55 23.68
C PRO A 391 -12.85 38.04 24.59
N MET A 392 -14.09 38.51 24.40
CA MET A 392 -15.26 38.07 25.18
C MET A 392 -16.38 37.50 24.30
N ASN A 393 -17.20 36.60 24.86
CA ASN A 393 -18.38 36.03 24.20
C ASN A 393 -18.05 35.41 22.83
N ILE A 394 -17.09 34.49 22.82
CA ILE A 394 -16.68 33.76 21.61
C ILE A 394 -17.37 32.39 21.60
N THR A 395 -18.17 32.13 20.57
CA THR A 395 -18.71 30.81 20.26
C THR A 395 -17.78 30.13 19.26
N TYR A 396 -17.30 28.92 19.57
CA TYR A 396 -16.43 28.13 18.71
C TYR A 396 -16.95 26.69 18.63
N LEU A 397 -17.58 26.32 17.52
CA LEU A 397 -18.28 25.04 17.38
C LEU A 397 -18.11 24.45 15.96
N ASN A 398 -17.94 23.13 15.87
CA ASN A 398 -17.88 22.37 14.61
C ASN A 398 -16.79 22.82 13.62
N ASN A 399 -15.71 23.45 14.08
CA ASN A 399 -14.60 23.82 13.19
C ASN A 399 -13.62 22.63 13.03
N LEU A 400 -13.25 22.33 11.79
CA LEU A 400 -12.26 21.30 11.44
C LEU A 400 -10.86 21.92 11.33
N GLN A 401 -9.84 21.20 11.81
CA GLN A 401 -8.46 21.71 11.87
C GLN A 401 -7.47 20.71 11.29
N ASP A 402 -6.72 21.15 10.29
CA ASP A 402 -5.58 20.48 9.70
C ASP A 402 -4.31 21.28 9.98
N PHE A 403 -3.28 20.61 10.48
CA PHE A 403 -1.99 21.22 10.83
C PHE A 403 -0.90 20.70 9.92
N VAL A 404 -0.15 21.60 9.27
CA VAL A 404 0.98 21.27 8.40
C VAL A 404 2.29 21.39 9.19
N VAL A 405 3.00 20.28 9.33
CA VAL A 405 4.26 20.23 10.09
C VAL A 405 5.40 19.84 9.15
N ASP A 406 6.33 20.75 8.93
CA ASP A 406 7.59 20.52 8.20
C ASP A 406 8.78 21.07 9.01
N ASP A 407 10.00 21.00 8.46
CA ASP A 407 11.20 21.48 9.15
C ASP A 407 11.13 22.98 9.52
N ASP A 408 10.45 23.81 8.72
CA ASP A 408 10.33 25.25 8.95
C ASP A 408 9.28 25.56 10.03
N SER A 409 8.20 24.76 10.09
CA SER A 409 7.11 24.97 11.05
C SER A 409 7.20 24.12 12.32
N TYR A 410 8.12 23.14 12.40
CA TYR A 410 8.23 22.18 13.50
C TYR A 410 8.21 22.85 14.89
N SER A 411 8.97 23.94 15.06
CA SER A 411 9.08 24.66 16.35
C SER A 411 7.82 25.40 16.76
N ASN A 412 6.78 25.45 15.92
CA ASN A 412 5.46 25.98 16.28
C ASN A 412 4.60 24.92 16.99
N PHE A 413 5.02 23.66 16.96
CA PHE A 413 4.24 22.52 17.45
C PHE A 413 4.96 21.75 18.54
N PHE A 414 6.26 21.54 18.38
CA PHE A 414 7.04 20.64 19.22
C PHE A 414 8.28 21.32 19.80
N ASP A 415 8.68 20.87 20.98
CA ASP A 415 10.00 21.17 21.54
C ASP A 415 11.11 20.27 20.92
N ASP A 416 12.34 20.44 21.40
CA ASP A 416 13.50 19.68 20.93
C ASP A 416 13.43 18.17 21.25
N GLU A 417 12.61 17.77 22.23
CA GLU A 417 12.36 16.36 22.56
C GLU A 417 11.17 15.76 21.79
N GLY A 418 10.47 16.58 21.00
CA GLY A 418 9.30 16.18 20.23
C GLY A 418 8.00 16.20 21.01
N ILE A 419 7.97 16.82 22.18
CA ILE A 419 6.77 16.99 22.99
C ILE A 419 6.00 18.20 22.47
N PHE A 420 4.66 18.10 22.38
CA PHE A 420 3.84 19.24 22.00
C PHE A 420 4.04 20.44 22.94
N LEU A 421 4.12 21.64 22.35
CA LEU A 421 4.10 22.89 23.13
C LEU A 421 2.76 23.08 23.85
N ASP A 422 2.76 23.95 24.85
CA ASP A 422 1.53 24.36 25.55
C ASP A 422 0.62 25.23 24.66
N ASN A 423 -0.68 25.25 24.98
CA ASN A 423 -1.69 26.14 24.37
C ASN A 423 -1.90 25.97 22.86
N LEU A 424 -1.71 24.76 22.33
CA LEU A 424 -2.05 24.44 20.94
C LEU A 424 -3.54 24.11 20.77
N ASN A 425 -4.11 24.44 19.61
CA ASN A 425 -5.47 24.04 19.25
C ASN A 425 -5.55 22.61 18.66
N ILE A 426 -4.50 21.80 18.84
CA ILE A 426 -4.45 20.39 18.44
C ILE A 426 -5.20 19.54 19.47
N THR A 427 -6.45 19.22 19.17
CA THR A 427 -7.32 18.35 19.97
C THR A 427 -7.35 16.92 19.43
N SER A 428 -7.95 15.99 20.17
CA SER A 428 -8.22 14.64 19.66
C SER A 428 -8.94 14.69 18.31
N ASN A 429 -8.59 13.78 17.42
CA ASN A 429 -9.03 13.67 16.02
C ASN A 429 -8.53 14.77 15.06
N SER A 430 -7.69 15.71 15.51
CA SER A 430 -7.04 16.65 14.60
C SER A 430 -6.15 15.93 13.59
N THR A 431 -5.96 16.53 12.43
CA THR A 431 -5.07 16.00 11.39
C THR A 431 -3.73 16.72 11.41
N LEU A 432 -2.63 15.97 11.49
CA LEU A 432 -1.28 16.45 11.24
C LEU A 432 -0.84 15.96 9.85
N LYS A 433 -0.69 16.90 8.92
CA LYS A 433 -0.13 16.70 7.59
C LYS A 433 1.39 16.91 7.66
N LEU A 434 2.15 15.83 7.58
CA LEU A 434 3.60 15.85 7.73
C LEU A 434 4.28 16.12 6.38
N GLY A 435 5.01 17.24 6.33
CA GLY A 435 5.89 17.63 5.23
C GLY A 435 7.26 16.96 5.32
N ASN A 436 8.28 17.63 4.79
CA ASN A 436 9.66 17.18 4.97
C ASN A 436 10.10 17.45 6.41
N LEU A 437 10.58 16.41 7.09
CA LEU A 437 11.06 16.49 8.47
C LEU A 437 12.39 15.76 8.59
N THR A 438 13.43 16.46 9.04
CA THR A 438 14.79 15.93 9.13
C THR A 438 15.26 15.85 10.58
N ARG A 439 15.57 14.64 11.04
CA ARG A 439 16.08 14.36 12.40
C ARG A 439 15.17 14.93 13.50
N LYS A 440 13.86 14.75 13.34
CA LYS A 440 12.85 15.21 14.30
C LYS A 440 12.30 14.06 15.13
N LYS A 441 11.75 14.38 16.29
CA LYS A 441 10.96 13.45 17.11
C LYS A 441 9.55 14.00 17.23
N LEU A 442 8.55 13.13 17.16
CA LEU A 442 7.15 13.50 17.39
C LEU A 442 6.59 12.57 18.46
N VAL A 443 6.35 13.09 19.66
CA VAL A 443 5.72 12.39 20.78
C VAL A 443 4.24 12.77 20.78
N ILE A 444 3.42 11.84 20.34
CA ILE A 444 1.98 12.01 20.24
C ILE A 444 1.33 11.50 21.51
N ASP A 445 0.55 12.36 22.15
CA ASP A 445 -0.07 12.15 23.47
C ASP A 445 -1.60 12.22 23.46
N ARG A 446 -2.19 12.33 22.27
CA ARG A 446 -3.64 12.38 22.03
C ARG A 446 -3.98 11.71 20.70
N GLU A 447 -5.20 11.21 20.55
CA GLU A 447 -5.67 10.55 19.32
C GLU A 447 -5.59 11.52 18.12
N LEU A 448 -4.84 11.19 17.08
CA LEU A 448 -4.63 12.06 15.90
C LEU A 448 -4.66 11.28 14.58
N ASN A 449 -4.88 12.01 13.49
CA ASN A 449 -4.67 11.53 12.13
C ASN A 449 -3.33 12.06 11.60
N LEU A 450 -2.33 11.21 11.45
CA LEU A 450 -1.02 11.55 10.90
C LEU A 450 -0.95 11.09 9.44
N ILE A 451 -0.90 12.04 8.51
CA ILE A 451 -0.89 11.78 7.07
C ILE A 451 0.21 12.55 6.37
N SER A 452 0.56 12.14 5.14
CA SER A 452 1.53 12.90 4.35
C SER A 452 0.93 14.21 3.84
N TYR A 453 1.67 15.32 3.94
CA TYR A 453 1.28 16.61 3.34
C TYR A 453 1.30 16.58 1.80
N GLY A 454 2.17 15.77 1.20
CA GLY A 454 2.25 15.61 -0.26
C GLY A 454 3.00 14.34 -0.66
N SER A 455 2.90 13.95 -1.95
CA SER A 455 3.53 12.72 -2.45
C SER A 455 5.07 12.69 -2.34
N ASN A 456 5.68 13.86 -2.14
CA ASN A 456 7.12 14.04 -2.05
C ASN A 456 7.60 14.30 -0.62
N SER A 457 6.73 14.26 0.39
CA SER A 457 7.13 14.45 1.79
C SER A 457 7.98 13.26 2.25
N ILE A 458 9.14 13.56 2.83
CA ILE A 458 10.07 12.56 3.36
C ILE A 458 10.33 12.85 4.84
N LEU A 459 10.10 11.84 5.68
CA LEU A 459 10.50 11.83 7.08
C LEU A 459 11.92 11.24 7.18
N ASN A 460 12.92 12.10 7.07
CA ASN A 460 14.33 11.74 7.03
C ASN A 460 14.93 11.63 8.44
N CYS A 461 15.34 10.43 8.87
CA CYS A 461 15.82 10.16 10.23
C CYS A 461 14.85 10.67 11.33
N THR A 462 13.54 10.68 11.05
CA THR A 462 12.51 11.20 11.94
C THR A 462 11.77 10.05 12.63
N GLN A 463 11.44 10.22 13.90
CA GLN A 463 10.77 9.22 14.73
C GLN A 463 9.40 9.70 15.21
N ILE A 464 8.41 8.81 15.17
CA ILE A 464 7.08 9.03 15.74
C ILE A 464 6.86 8.05 16.90
N THR A 465 6.52 8.59 18.07
CA THR A 465 6.15 7.81 19.26
C THR A 465 4.69 8.10 19.62
N LEU A 466 3.84 7.07 19.59
CA LEU A 466 2.47 7.13 20.11
C LEU A 466 2.48 6.68 21.57
N THR A 467 2.07 7.56 22.49
CA THR A 467 1.91 7.21 23.91
C THR A 467 0.47 6.74 24.20
N SER A 468 0.16 6.44 25.46
CA SER A 468 -1.16 5.91 25.85
C SER A 468 -2.33 6.82 25.46
N GLY A 469 -2.16 8.15 25.60
CA GLY A 469 -3.18 9.13 25.20
C GLY A 469 -3.44 9.17 23.70
N ALA A 470 -2.50 8.67 22.88
CA ALA A 470 -2.63 8.59 21.43
C ALA A 470 -3.40 7.35 20.93
N SER A 471 -3.96 6.54 21.83
CA SER A 471 -4.75 5.37 21.42
C SER A 471 -5.90 5.76 20.48
N GLY A 472 -6.10 4.99 19.42
CA GLY A 472 -7.09 5.28 18.36
C GLY A 472 -6.54 6.03 17.15
N SER A 473 -5.27 6.47 17.19
CA SER A 473 -4.67 7.25 16.11
C SER A 473 -4.56 6.50 14.78
N LEU A 474 -4.63 7.27 13.69
CA LEU A 474 -4.34 6.81 12.33
C LEU A 474 -2.96 7.32 11.89
N ILE A 475 -2.12 6.45 11.36
CA ILE A 475 -0.91 6.81 10.60
C ILE A 475 -1.07 6.25 9.18
N ASP A 476 -1.15 7.13 8.18
CA ASP A 476 -1.44 6.75 6.79
C ASP A 476 -0.48 7.41 5.78
N GLY A 477 0.07 6.61 4.87
CA GLY A 477 0.74 7.10 3.67
C GLY A 477 2.07 7.84 3.92
N LEU A 478 2.70 7.65 5.07
CA LEU A 478 3.99 8.28 5.39
C LEU A 478 5.17 7.55 4.73
N TYR A 479 6.22 8.31 4.38
CA TYR A 479 7.47 7.80 3.82
C TYR A 479 8.65 8.13 4.73
N PHE A 480 9.28 7.11 5.30
CA PHE A 480 10.47 7.23 6.15
C PHE A 480 11.73 6.79 5.39
N ASP A 481 12.77 7.63 5.42
CA ASP A 481 14.14 7.28 5.05
C ASP A 481 15.03 7.52 6.27
N SER A 482 15.47 6.47 6.94
CA SER A 482 16.10 6.57 8.25
C SER A 482 17.35 5.70 8.36
N ASN A 483 18.14 5.95 9.40
CA ASN A 483 19.24 5.10 9.85
C ASN A 483 18.97 4.49 11.24
N ASP A 484 17.79 4.75 11.81
CA ASP A 484 17.36 4.30 13.15
C ASP A 484 15.85 3.97 13.15
N SER A 485 15.32 3.54 14.31
CA SER A 485 13.93 3.15 14.53
C SER A 485 12.95 4.30 14.30
N VAL A 486 11.83 4.03 13.61
CA VAL A 486 10.94 5.09 13.10
C VAL A 486 9.60 5.19 13.81
N ILE A 487 8.89 4.09 14.08
CA ILE A 487 7.57 4.14 14.72
C ILE A 487 7.56 3.32 16.00
N ILE A 488 7.17 3.95 17.10
CA ILE A 488 7.08 3.35 18.42
C ILE A 488 5.67 3.56 18.98
N LEU A 489 5.02 2.48 19.39
CA LEU A 489 3.78 2.51 20.16
C LEU A 489 4.14 2.13 21.61
N GLN A 490 3.90 3.03 22.53
CA GLN A 490 4.18 2.85 23.96
C GLN A 490 2.86 2.98 24.73
N ASP A 491 2.32 1.84 25.14
CA ASP A 491 1.00 1.74 25.81
C ASP A 491 -0.17 2.28 24.95
N SER A 492 0.01 2.35 23.64
CA SER A 492 -0.97 2.90 22.70
C SER A 492 -1.72 1.79 21.97
N SER A 493 -3.05 1.81 22.07
CA SER A 493 -3.92 0.73 21.60
C SER A 493 -4.89 1.20 20.52
N SER A 494 -5.47 0.25 19.78
CA SER A 494 -6.50 0.50 18.77
C SER A 494 -6.08 1.44 17.62
N ASN A 495 -4.78 1.60 17.38
CA ASN A 495 -4.26 2.43 16.30
C ASN A 495 -4.33 1.72 14.95
N ILE A 496 -4.37 2.49 13.86
CA ILE A 496 -4.28 1.99 12.49
C ILE A 496 -3.02 2.57 11.84
N LEU A 497 -2.08 1.72 11.45
CA LEU A 497 -0.87 2.07 10.72
C LEU A 497 -0.94 1.44 9.33
N LYS A 498 -1.14 2.25 8.29
CA LYS A 498 -1.36 1.72 6.94
C LYS A 498 -0.66 2.49 5.83
N ASN A 499 -0.36 1.80 4.73
CA ASN A 499 0.28 2.37 3.54
C ASN A 499 1.61 3.10 3.80
N ILE A 500 2.31 2.76 4.89
CA ILE A 500 3.57 3.39 5.28
C ILE A 500 4.71 2.72 4.53
N VAL A 501 5.63 3.52 4.01
CA VAL A 501 6.91 3.06 3.45
C VAL A 501 8.02 3.40 4.42
N ILE A 502 8.74 2.39 4.90
CA ILE A 502 9.85 2.51 5.84
C ILE A 502 11.10 1.97 5.16
N ILE A 503 12.09 2.84 4.93
CA ILE A 503 13.42 2.45 4.46
C ILE A 503 14.41 2.79 5.57
N ILE A 504 15.09 1.77 6.09
CA ILE A 504 16.14 1.94 7.08
C ILE A 504 17.48 1.45 6.52
N LYS A 505 18.44 2.36 6.40
CA LYS A 505 19.84 2.08 6.04
C LYS A 505 20.72 2.42 7.22
N SER A 506 21.00 1.44 8.05
CA SER A 506 21.71 1.66 9.31
C SER A 506 23.14 1.14 9.22
N ASN A 507 24.09 2.04 9.45
CA ASN A 507 25.49 1.69 9.70
C ASN A 507 25.71 1.76 11.21
N ILE A 508 25.63 0.61 11.88
CA ILE A 508 25.96 0.54 13.29
C ILE A 508 27.46 0.26 13.40
N ASP A 509 28.20 1.23 13.94
CA ASP A 509 29.61 1.08 14.28
C ASP A 509 29.79 0.22 15.55
N ASP A 510 30.86 -0.57 15.58
CA ASP A 510 31.17 -1.63 16.56
C ASP A 510 31.28 -1.17 18.04
N VAL A 511 31.11 0.13 18.34
CA VAL A 511 31.43 0.73 19.65
C VAL A 511 30.34 0.50 20.71
N TYR A 512 29.09 0.17 20.31
CA TYR A 512 27.97 0.00 21.25
C TYR A 512 27.29 -1.38 21.09
N PRO A 513 27.52 -2.34 22.02
CA PRO A 513 26.79 -3.61 22.01
C PRO A 513 25.29 -3.38 22.26
N ASN A 514 24.42 -4.12 21.54
CA ASN A 514 22.95 -4.13 21.67
C ASN A 514 22.16 -2.97 21.04
N ASN A 515 22.65 -2.34 19.97
CA ASN A 515 21.81 -1.41 19.21
C ASN A 515 20.62 -2.15 18.55
N ILE A 516 19.41 -1.64 18.79
CA ILE A 516 18.15 -2.16 18.28
C ILE A 516 17.58 -1.18 17.27
N VAL A 517 17.39 -1.65 16.05
CA VAL A 517 16.75 -0.88 14.97
C VAL A 517 15.48 -1.60 14.56
N THR A 518 14.35 -0.92 14.73
CA THR A 518 13.03 -1.48 14.47
C THR A 518 12.22 -0.60 13.51
N GLY A 519 11.60 -1.21 12.49
CA GLY A 519 10.65 -0.51 11.64
C GLY A 519 9.43 -0.03 12.44
N ILE A 520 8.67 -0.97 13.00
CA ILE A 520 7.52 -0.69 13.87
C ILE A 520 7.65 -1.46 15.19
N ASN A 521 7.62 -0.75 16.32
CA ASN A 521 7.82 -1.33 17.65
C ASN A 521 6.61 -1.10 18.56
N LEU A 522 5.95 -2.18 19.00
CA LEU A 522 4.83 -2.14 19.95
C LEU A 522 5.33 -2.58 21.33
N LYS A 523 5.29 -1.66 22.29
CA LYS A 523 5.78 -1.82 23.67
C LYS A 523 4.64 -1.63 24.68
N GLY A 524 4.90 -2.05 25.92
CA GLY A 524 3.94 -1.90 27.02
C GLY A 524 2.64 -2.62 26.74
N SER A 525 1.51 -1.96 26.98
CA SER A 525 0.16 -2.52 26.85
C SER A 525 -0.48 -2.34 25.47
N SER A 526 0.31 -2.06 24.42
CA SER A 526 -0.16 -1.71 23.07
C SER A 526 -0.93 -2.86 22.38
N SER A 527 -2.26 -2.85 22.48
CA SER A 527 -3.14 -3.94 22.03
C SER A 527 -4.13 -3.47 20.95
N LYS A 528 -4.73 -4.41 20.21
CA LYS A 528 -5.76 -4.12 19.18
C LYS A 528 -5.30 -3.20 18.05
N ASN A 529 -3.99 -3.05 17.82
CA ASN A 529 -3.46 -2.23 16.75
C ASN A 529 -3.52 -2.97 15.41
N GLN A 530 -3.72 -2.23 14.33
CA GLN A 530 -3.77 -2.74 12.96
C GLN A 530 -2.58 -2.20 12.17
N ILE A 531 -1.72 -3.10 11.69
CA ILE A 531 -0.55 -2.79 10.85
C ILE A 531 -0.82 -3.38 9.47
N LEU A 532 -1.23 -2.53 8.52
CA LEU A 532 -1.87 -2.93 7.27
C LEU A 532 -1.13 -2.40 6.04
N ASN A 533 -0.82 -3.26 5.06
CA ASN A 533 -0.29 -2.83 3.75
C ASN A 533 0.94 -1.90 3.82
N ASN A 534 1.83 -2.13 4.79
CA ASN A 534 3.07 -1.35 4.93
C ASN A 534 4.22 -2.04 4.18
N LYS A 535 5.19 -1.24 3.72
CA LYS A 535 6.44 -1.71 3.12
C LYS A 535 7.60 -1.35 4.04
N ILE A 536 8.26 -2.36 4.60
CA ILE A 536 9.36 -2.19 5.55
C ILE A 536 10.62 -2.81 4.95
N TYR A 537 11.60 -1.98 4.62
CA TYR A 537 12.89 -2.38 4.07
C TYR A 537 14.00 -1.95 5.00
N ILE A 538 14.71 -2.91 5.59
CA ILE A 538 15.83 -2.66 6.51
C ILE A 538 17.10 -3.29 5.92
N ASN A 539 18.14 -2.49 5.79
CA ASN A 539 19.46 -2.92 5.35
C ASN A 539 20.52 -2.44 6.35
N GLY A 540 21.00 -3.36 7.18
CA GLY A 540 22.09 -3.17 8.14
C GLY A 540 23.45 -3.56 7.56
N THR A 541 24.53 -3.02 8.13
CA THR A 541 25.91 -3.35 7.72
C THR A 541 26.33 -4.77 8.12
N LYS A 542 27.27 -5.33 7.36
CA LYS A 542 27.76 -6.72 7.49
C LYS A 542 28.61 -7.03 8.73
N ASN A 543 28.90 -6.03 9.57
CA ASN A 543 29.93 -6.19 10.61
C ASN A 543 29.60 -5.53 11.96
N PRO A 544 28.62 -6.03 12.72
CA PRO A 544 28.68 -5.94 14.16
C PRO A 544 29.42 -7.19 14.67
N THR A 545 30.67 -7.01 15.08
CA THR A 545 31.38 -7.96 15.93
C THR A 545 30.61 -8.17 17.26
N TYR A 546 29.65 -7.27 17.58
CA TYR A 546 28.86 -7.23 18.82
C TYR A 546 27.34 -7.03 18.66
N GLY A 547 26.67 -7.87 17.83
CA GLY A 547 25.24 -8.16 18.01
C GLY A 547 24.24 -6.99 17.87
N ALA A 548 24.25 -6.29 16.73
CA ALA A 548 23.13 -5.40 16.39
C ALA A 548 21.88 -6.19 16.01
N TYR A 549 20.71 -5.74 16.46
CA TYR A 549 19.42 -6.40 16.23
C TYR A 549 18.54 -5.55 15.31
N PHE A 550 18.18 -6.13 14.17
CA PHE A 550 17.30 -5.51 13.18
C PHE A 550 15.96 -6.21 13.14
N TYR A 551 14.88 -5.50 13.51
CA TYR A 551 13.52 -6.01 13.53
C TYR A 551 12.66 -5.29 12.50
N GLY A 552 11.99 -6.03 11.61
CA GLY A 552 10.96 -5.45 10.75
C GLY A 552 9.81 -4.92 11.59
N ILE A 553 9.17 -5.82 12.34
CA ILE A 553 8.15 -5.49 13.33
C ILE A 553 8.45 -6.23 14.64
N GLN A 554 8.41 -5.51 15.75
CA GLN A 554 8.52 -6.08 17.08
C GLN A 554 7.24 -5.81 17.87
N VAL A 555 6.65 -6.86 18.45
CA VAL A 555 5.48 -6.77 19.32
C VAL A 555 5.83 -7.39 20.67
N GLY A 556 5.80 -6.57 21.71
CA GLY A 556 6.15 -6.96 23.06
C GLY A 556 7.64 -6.80 23.35
N GLY A 557 7.96 -6.71 24.64
CA GLY A 557 9.30 -6.48 25.16
C GLY A 557 9.30 -6.58 26.69
N TYR A 558 10.45 -6.37 27.31
CA TYR A 558 10.53 -6.28 28.77
C TYR A 558 9.99 -4.93 29.26
N PRO A 559 9.18 -4.85 30.33
CA PRO A 559 8.61 -5.94 31.13
C PRO A 559 7.47 -6.68 30.40
N PHE A 560 7.36 -8.00 30.63
CA PHE A 560 6.45 -8.91 29.92
C PHE A 560 4.96 -8.65 30.22
N VAL A 561 4.38 -7.63 29.58
CA VAL A 561 2.93 -7.38 29.57
C VAL A 561 2.32 -8.19 28.42
N LYS A 562 1.10 -8.72 28.62
CA LYS A 562 0.44 -9.52 27.59
C LYS A 562 -0.27 -8.63 26.58
N LEU A 563 0.40 -8.29 25.48
CA LEU A 563 -0.21 -7.55 24.37
C LEU A 563 -1.20 -8.47 23.66
N ASP A 564 -2.40 -7.98 23.37
CA ASP A 564 -3.42 -8.81 22.72
C ASP A 564 -4.01 -8.23 21.44
N SER A 565 -4.56 -9.14 20.64
CA SER A 565 -5.46 -8.81 19.53
C SER A 565 -4.86 -7.89 18.46
N ASN A 566 -3.54 -7.83 18.33
CA ASN A 566 -2.87 -7.05 17.30
C ASN A 566 -3.01 -7.77 15.94
N ASN A 567 -3.17 -7.00 14.86
CA ASN A 567 -3.36 -7.52 13.52
C ASN A 567 -2.27 -6.97 12.58
N ILE A 568 -1.45 -7.86 12.04
CA ILE A 568 -0.39 -7.55 11.07
C ILE A 568 -0.78 -8.23 9.75
N THR A 569 -1.33 -7.44 8.82
CA THR A 569 -1.92 -7.97 7.59
C THR A 569 -1.42 -7.27 6.33
N GLU A 570 -1.15 -8.05 5.28
CA GLU A 570 -0.80 -7.55 3.92
C GLU A 570 0.48 -6.71 3.85
N ASN A 571 1.41 -6.84 4.80
CA ASN A 571 2.67 -6.10 4.79
C ASN A 571 3.74 -6.81 3.95
N GLU A 572 4.63 -6.01 3.35
CA GLU A 572 5.87 -6.46 2.73
C GLU A 572 7.05 -6.07 3.64
N ILE A 573 7.74 -7.07 4.19
CA ILE A 573 8.79 -6.89 5.19
C ILE A 573 10.05 -7.58 4.67
N PHE A 574 11.10 -6.79 4.45
CA PHE A 574 12.42 -7.26 4.06
C PHE A 574 13.45 -6.75 5.05
N VAL A 575 14.16 -7.66 5.70
CA VAL A 575 15.21 -7.35 6.67
C VAL A 575 16.50 -8.04 6.25
N ASN A 576 17.53 -7.25 6.00
CA ASN A 576 18.91 -7.70 5.81
C ASN A 576 19.79 -7.08 6.90
N GLY A 577 19.86 -7.71 8.05
CA GLY A 577 20.55 -7.19 9.24
C GLY A 577 22.06 -7.47 9.30
N GLY A 578 22.66 -7.95 8.20
CA GLY A 578 24.08 -8.27 8.15
C GLY A 578 24.41 -9.60 8.84
N THR A 579 24.49 -9.64 10.18
CA THR A 579 24.80 -10.85 10.96
C THR A 579 23.54 -11.63 11.35
N ILE A 580 22.61 -10.94 12.02
CA ILE A 580 21.35 -11.50 12.51
C ILE A 580 20.21 -10.66 11.96
N SER A 581 19.13 -11.32 11.52
CA SER A 581 17.94 -10.62 11.00
C SER A 581 16.66 -11.16 11.63
N TYR A 582 15.78 -10.24 12.02
CA TYR A 582 14.46 -10.55 12.57
C TYR A 582 13.37 -9.95 11.69
N GLY A 583 12.50 -10.79 11.13
CA GLY A 583 11.35 -10.31 10.34
C GLY A 583 10.26 -9.74 11.25
N ILE A 584 9.50 -10.64 11.89
CA ILE A 584 8.49 -10.30 12.91
C ILE A 584 8.80 -11.05 14.19
N VAL A 585 8.80 -10.33 15.32
CA VAL A 585 8.99 -10.94 16.65
C VAL A 585 7.79 -10.64 17.53
N LEU A 586 7.17 -11.68 18.05
CA LEU A 586 6.06 -11.62 18.99
C LEU A 586 6.51 -12.18 20.33
N ASN A 587 6.51 -11.34 21.36
CA ASN A 587 6.95 -11.70 22.71
C ASN A 587 5.80 -11.51 23.71
N SER A 588 5.42 -12.58 24.41
CA SER A 588 4.33 -12.60 25.39
C SER A 588 2.99 -12.07 24.84
N VAL A 589 2.58 -12.52 23.65
CA VAL A 589 1.38 -12.02 22.96
C VAL A 589 0.17 -12.96 23.06
N LYS A 590 -1.04 -12.42 22.91
CA LYS A 590 -2.29 -13.17 22.87
C LYS A 590 -3.12 -12.81 21.64
N ASP A 591 -3.79 -13.80 21.05
CA ASP A 591 -4.80 -13.59 19.99
C ASP A 591 -4.29 -12.71 18.82
N THR A 592 -2.97 -12.67 18.57
CA THR A 592 -2.35 -11.84 17.52
C THR A 592 -2.44 -12.55 16.18
N ILE A 593 -2.82 -11.81 15.13
CA ILE A 593 -3.02 -12.34 13.78
C ILE A 593 -1.93 -11.79 12.86
N ILE A 594 -1.23 -12.70 12.18
CA ILE A 594 -0.26 -12.44 11.12
C ILE A 594 -0.82 -13.06 9.84
N ASN A 595 -1.38 -12.25 8.95
CA ASN A 595 -2.11 -12.75 7.79
C ASN A 595 -1.70 -12.10 6.45
N ASN A 596 -1.57 -12.89 5.39
CA ASN A 596 -1.27 -12.39 4.03
C ASN A 596 0.02 -11.54 3.89
N ASN A 597 1.00 -11.67 4.76
CA ASN A 597 2.25 -10.90 4.67
C ASN A 597 3.29 -11.59 3.77
N ASN A 598 4.18 -10.79 3.19
CA ASN A 598 5.40 -11.25 2.52
C ASN A 598 6.61 -10.87 3.40
N ILE A 599 7.23 -11.85 4.05
CA ILE A 599 8.26 -11.63 5.07
C ILE A 599 9.55 -12.30 4.61
N SER A 600 10.63 -11.54 4.53
CA SER A 600 11.97 -12.00 4.17
C SER A 600 12.99 -11.55 5.20
N ALA A 601 13.77 -12.47 5.76
CA ALA A 601 14.91 -12.15 6.60
C ALA A 601 16.20 -12.79 6.06
N ILE A 602 17.24 -11.99 5.86
CA ILE A 602 18.52 -12.41 5.30
C ILE A 602 19.64 -12.02 6.26
N GLY A 603 20.25 -13.01 6.91
CA GLY A 603 21.42 -12.83 7.77
C GLY A 603 22.63 -13.59 7.23
N ARG A 604 23.83 -13.25 7.70
CA ARG A 604 25.03 -14.08 7.50
C ARG A 604 24.96 -15.33 8.38
N ASP A 605 24.67 -15.11 9.66
CA ASP A 605 24.77 -16.14 10.71
C ASP A 605 23.39 -16.69 11.04
N PHE A 606 22.44 -15.80 11.34
CA PHE A 606 21.10 -16.16 11.78
C PHE A 606 20.02 -15.38 11.03
N ALA A 607 18.96 -16.08 10.62
CA ALA A 607 17.73 -15.45 10.15
C ALA A 607 16.54 -16.03 10.93
N TYR A 608 15.90 -15.16 11.73
CA TYR A 608 14.68 -15.44 12.48
C TYR A 608 13.52 -14.73 11.80
N VAL A 609 12.80 -15.42 10.91
CA VAL A 609 11.83 -14.73 10.05
C VAL A 609 10.55 -14.38 10.82
N LEU A 610 10.01 -15.31 11.61
CA LEU A 610 8.86 -15.08 12.47
C LEU A 610 9.04 -15.82 13.80
N ILE A 611 9.05 -15.10 14.92
CA ILE A 611 9.15 -15.69 16.26
C ILE A 611 7.86 -15.45 17.05
N VAL A 612 7.37 -16.49 17.73
CA VAL A 612 6.34 -16.43 18.78
C VAL A 612 6.93 -17.00 20.07
N GLN A 613 7.23 -16.15 21.03
CA GLN A 613 7.98 -16.56 22.22
C GLN A 613 7.44 -16.00 23.53
N ASP A 614 7.83 -16.63 24.63
CA ASP A 614 7.84 -16.06 25.98
C ASP A 614 9.10 -16.55 26.73
N TRP A 615 9.88 -15.61 27.28
CA TRP A 615 11.14 -15.89 27.97
C TRP A 615 11.02 -15.95 29.49
N SER A 616 9.89 -15.55 30.05
CA SER A 616 9.71 -15.47 31.49
C SER A 616 9.18 -16.82 32.02
N SER A 617 9.97 -17.48 32.86
CA SER A 617 9.55 -18.66 33.60
C SER A 617 8.44 -18.37 34.63
N ALA A 618 8.04 -17.11 34.79
CA ALA A 618 7.09 -16.61 35.78
C ALA A 618 5.78 -16.04 35.18
N THR A 619 5.63 -15.93 33.85
CA THR A 619 4.44 -15.35 33.20
C THR A 619 3.76 -16.30 32.21
N VAL A 620 2.51 -15.97 31.89
CA VAL A 620 1.57 -16.73 31.06
C VAL A 620 2.11 -16.84 29.62
N PRO A 621 2.11 -18.03 28.98
CA PRO A 621 2.64 -18.24 27.62
C PRO A 621 2.01 -17.29 26.57
N SER A 622 2.67 -17.17 25.42
CA SER A 622 2.04 -16.59 24.22
C SER A 622 0.87 -17.49 23.78
N ILE A 623 -0.35 -16.96 23.68
CA ILE A 623 -1.59 -17.76 23.56
C ILE A 623 -2.37 -17.45 22.27
N ASN A 624 -2.85 -18.49 21.57
CA ASN A 624 -3.84 -18.41 20.50
C ASN A 624 -3.46 -17.50 19.31
N ASN A 625 -2.18 -17.38 19.00
CA ASN A 625 -1.71 -16.56 17.88
C ASN A 625 -1.93 -17.27 16.55
N GLN A 626 -2.17 -16.52 15.48
CA GLN A 626 -2.51 -17.06 14.17
C GLN A 626 -1.54 -16.55 13.11
N ILE A 627 -0.90 -17.46 12.37
CA ILE A 627 0.02 -17.18 11.26
C ILE A 627 -0.61 -17.83 10.02
N ILE A 628 -1.26 -17.04 9.17
CA ILE A 628 -2.14 -17.53 8.10
C ILE A 628 -1.76 -16.95 6.74
N ASN A 629 -1.64 -17.80 5.73
CA ASN A 629 -1.48 -17.40 4.32
C ASN A 629 -0.31 -16.43 4.04
N ASN A 630 0.77 -16.51 4.81
CA ASN A 630 1.96 -15.70 4.61
C ASN A 630 2.94 -16.37 3.63
N LYS A 631 3.75 -15.56 2.96
CA LYS A 631 4.97 -15.98 2.25
C LYS A 631 6.16 -15.65 3.14
N ILE A 632 6.92 -16.65 3.54
CA ILE A 632 8.01 -16.53 4.51
C ILE A 632 9.29 -17.05 3.86
N TYR A 633 10.29 -16.19 3.75
CA TYR A 633 11.60 -16.51 3.21
C TYR A 633 12.71 -16.22 4.21
N GLY A 634 13.63 -17.17 4.38
CA GLY A 634 14.79 -17.02 5.25
C GLY A 634 16.07 -17.47 4.57
N LYS A 635 17.15 -16.70 4.73
CA LYS A 635 18.48 -17.08 4.24
C LYS A 635 19.56 -16.68 5.23
N ALA A 636 20.30 -17.66 5.75
CA ALA A 636 21.45 -17.48 6.62
C ALA A 636 22.23 -18.79 6.81
N SER A 637 23.29 -18.79 7.61
CA SER A 637 23.94 -20.04 8.04
C SER A 637 22.96 -20.91 8.84
N MET A 638 22.27 -20.35 9.84
CA MET A 638 21.16 -20.98 10.57
C MET A 638 19.87 -20.19 10.36
N VAL A 639 18.79 -20.87 9.96
CA VAL A 639 17.51 -20.23 9.64
C VAL A 639 16.38 -20.84 10.47
N TYR A 640 15.57 -19.98 11.08
CA TYR A 640 14.29 -20.30 11.71
C TYR A 640 13.19 -19.55 10.96
N LEU A 641 12.45 -20.25 10.09
CA LEU A 641 11.37 -19.61 9.32
C LEU A 641 10.19 -19.25 10.23
N ILE A 642 9.76 -20.19 11.06
CA ILE A 642 8.84 -19.93 12.17
C ILE A 642 9.40 -20.57 13.43
N GLU A 643 9.45 -19.81 14.52
CA GLU A 643 9.88 -20.26 15.83
C GLU A 643 8.78 -20.07 16.87
N SER A 644 8.62 -21.06 17.74
CA SER A 644 7.62 -21.08 18.80
C SER A 644 8.25 -21.52 20.12
N ILE A 645 8.41 -20.62 21.09
CA ILE A 645 9.01 -20.92 22.40
C ILE A 645 7.99 -20.62 23.50
N ASN A 646 7.69 -21.59 24.36
CA ASN A 646 6.69 -21.43 25.44
C ASN A 646 5.35 -20.84 24.93
N SER A 647 4.90 -21.27 23.74
CA SER A 647 3.63 -20.83 23.15
C SER A 647 2.53 -21.88 23.34
N GLN A 648 1.28 -21.45 23.37
CA GLN A 648 0.13 -22.33 23.47
C GLN A 648 -0.95 -21.99 22.44
N GLY A 649 -1.34 -22.99 21.63
CA GLY A 649 -2.45 -22.86 20.69
C GLY A 649 -2.13 -22.00 19.47
N THR A 650 -0.86 -21.92 19.05
CA THR A 650 -0.50 -21.17 17.84
C THR A 650 -1.01 -21.92 16.61
N ILE A 651 -1.74 -21.23 15.73
CA ILE A 651 -2.26 -21.78 14.48
C ILE A 651 -1.40 -21.29 13.32
N ILE A 652 -0.73 -22.21 12.63
CA ILE A 652 0.11 -21.95 11.46
C ILE A 652 -0.57 -22.60 10.26
N LYS A 653 -1.24 -21.82 9.41
CA LYS A 653 -2.11 -22.35 8.36
C LYS A 653 -1.89 -21.74 6.98
N LYS A 654 -1.80 -22.60 5.95
CA LYS A 654 -1.74 -22.21 4.52
C LYS A 654 -0.57 -21.28 4.15
N ASN A 655 0.51 -21.27 4.93
CA ASN A 655 1.69 -20.46 4.63
C ASN A 655 2.57 -21.16 3.58
N THR A 656 3.34 -20.37 2.84
CA THR A 656 4.45 -20.85 2.00
C THR A 656 5.77 -20.46 2.66
N LEU A 657 6.57 -21.45 3.05
CA LEU A 657 7.83 -21.28 3.76
C LEU A 657 8.97 -21.79 2.88
N LEU A 658 9.94 -20.92 2.62
CA LEU A 658 11.15 -21.24 1.86
C LEU A 658 12.40 -20.83 2.66
N GLY A 659 13.33 -21.75 2.86
CA GLY A 659 14.54 -21.46 3.63
C GLY A 659 15.81 -22.04 3.01
N ASP A 660 16.87 -21.25 2.95
CA ASP A 660 18.18 -21.65 2.42
C ASP A 660 19.29 -21.37 3.42
N GLY A 661 20.10 -22.38 3.76
CA GLY A 661 21.20 -22.20 4.70
C GLY A 661 22.14 -23.38 4.85
N ASN A 662 23.01 -23.32 5.87
CA ASN A 662 23.77 -24.48 6.32
C ASN A 662 22.86 -25.44 7.09
N ALA A 663 22.00 -24.88 7.95
CA ALA A 663 20.94 -25.57 8.65
C ALA A 663 19.68 -24.69 8.70
N VAL A 664 18.51 -25.32 8.68
CA VAL A 664 17.23 -24.64 8.47
C VAL A 664 16.13 -25.40 9.19
N TYR A 665 15.30 -24.70 9.94
CA TYR A 665 14.01 -25.19 10.39
C TYR A 665 12.88 -24.47 9.65
N GLY A 666 11.94 -25.24 9.10
CA GLY A 666 10.71 -24.69 8.56
C GLY A 666 9.77 -24.19 9.67
N TYR A 667 9.58 -25.02 10.68
CA TYR A 667 9.02 -24.61 11.97
C TYR A 667 9.82 -25.28 13.07
N ALA A 668 10.15 -24.53 14.12
CA ALA A 668 10.83 -25.05 15.29
C ALA A 668 10.10 -24.65 16.57
N SER A 669 9.95 -25.58 17.51
CA SER A 669 9.34 -25.28 18.80
C SER A 669 10.09 -25.83 20.01
N HIS A 670 10.00 -25.09 21.13
CA HIS A 670 10.45 -25.51 22.45
C HIS A 670 9.38 -25.28 23.51
N ALA A 671 9.01 -26.34 24.23
CA ALA A 671 8.03 -26.29 25.33
C ALA A 671 6.65 -25.73 24.95
N SER A 672 6.32 -25.69 23.65
CA SER A 672 5.02 -25.24 23.15
C SER A 672 3.94 -26.31 23.22
N LYS A 673 2.66 -25.91 23.30
CA LYS A 673 1.53 -26.82 23.50
C LYS A 673 0.38 -26.53 22.55
N ASN A 674 -0.26 -27.58 22.01
CA ASN A 674 -1.47 -27.47 21.19
C ASN A 674 -1.30 -26.63 19.90
N ASP A 675 -0.08 -26.51 19.38
CA ASP A 675 0.15 -25.80 18.13
C ASP A 675 -0.40 -26.60 16.95
N VAL A 676 -1.08 -25.91 16.03
CA VAL A 676 -1.74 -26.49 14.85
C VAL A 676 -1.02 -26.01 13.59
N ILE A 677 -0.34 -26.92 12.92
CA ILE A 677 0.39 -26.67 11.67
C ILE A 677 -0.38 -27.36 10.55
N GLU A 678 -1.15 -26.59 9.78
CA GLU A 678 -2.11 -27.12 8.80
C GLU A 678 -1.95 -26.55 7.38
N GLY A 679 -1.84 -27.41 6.38
CA GLY A 679 -1.96 -27.00 4.97
C GLY A 679 -0.84 -26.08 4.47
N ASN A 680 0.32 -26.07 5.13
CA ASN A 680 1.47 -25.26 4.73
C ASN A 680 2.29 -25.97 3.64
N ASN A 681 2.97 -25.17 2.80
CA ASN A 681 3.97 -25.65 1.86
C ASN A 681 5.36 -25.22 2.37
N ILE A 682 6.12 -26.17 2.89
CA ILE A 682 7.43 -25.97 3.52
C ILE A 682 8.49 -26.61 2.63
N GLU A 683 9.43 -25.79 2.14
CA GLU A 683 10.59 -26.23 1.38
C GLU A 683 11.86 -25.64 1.99
N ILE A 684 12.75 -26.49 2.47
CA ILE A 684 13.99 -26.06 3.13
C ILE A 684 15.20 -26.75 2.51
N ASN A 685 16.29 -25.98 2.39
CA ASN A 685 17.53 -26.43 1.77
C ASN A 685 18.71 -26.16 2.73
N GLY A 686 19.29 -27.23 3.24
CA GLY A 686 20.45 -27.21 4.13
C GLY A 686 21.68 -27.88 3.48
N THR A 687 22.87 -27.46 3.89
CA THR A 687 24.13 -28.03 3.40
C THR A 687 24.82 -28.90 4.46
N ASP A 688 25.35 -28.29 5.52
CA ASP A 688 26.03 -28.94 6.63
C ASP A 688 25.93 -28.10 7.91
N LEU A 689 25.23 -28.64 8.92
CA LEU A 689 25.07 -28.08 10.26
C LEU A 689 26.40 -27.73 10.95
N THR A 690 27.50 -28.43 10.64
CA THR A 690 28.80 -28.12 11.27
C THR A 690 29.38 -26.78 10.81
N ASN A 691 28.81 -26.17 9.76
CA ASN A 691 29.15 -24.83 9.31
C ASN A 691 28.27 -23.74 9.96
N THR A 692 27.36 -24.09 10.86
CA THR A 692 26.62 -23.08 11.62
C THR A 692 27.52 -22.44 12.69
N PRO A 693 27.40 -21.13 12.94
CA PRO A 693 28.08 -20.48 14.06
C PRO A 693 27.61 -21.05 15.41
N ALA A 694 28.32 -20.69 16.47
CA ALA A 694 27.90 -21.00 17.84
C ALA A 694 26.49 -20.45 18.07
N ASN A 695 25.59 -21.31 18.55
CA ASN A 695 24.17 -21.01 18.70
C ASN A 695 23.76 -21.23 20.15
N TYR A 696 23.28 -20.15 20.77
CA TYR A 696 22.86 -20.12 22.17
C TYR A 696 21.32 -20.11 22.31
N ASP A 697 20.62 -20.28 21.20
CA ASP A 697 19.17 -20.46 21.18
C ASP A 697 18.77 -21.74 21.92
N ILE A 698 17.66 -21.69 22.68
CA ILE A 698 17.16 -22.84 23.44
C ILE A 698 16.81 -24.05 22.55
N ILE A 699 16.42 -23.80 21.29
CA ILE A 699 16.16 -24.83 20.28
C ILE A 699 17.46 -25.41 19.72
N ASN A 700 18.56 -24.64 19.76
CA ASN A 700 19.88 -24.92 19.18
C ASN A 700 19.84 -25.09 17.64
N SER A 701 21.02 -25.24 17.03
CA SER A 701 21.13 -25.45 15.58
C SER A 701 20.65 -26.85 15.17
N GLY A 702 19.94 -26.93 14.04
CA GLY A 702 19.61 -28.20 13.41
C GLY A 702 18.84 -28.03 12.11
N HIS A 703 18.48 -29.16 11.49
CA HIS A 703 17.82 -29.15 10.19
C HIS A 703 16.65 -30.15 10.17
N ALA A 704 15.44 -29.63 9.99
CA ALA A 704 14.21 -30.40 9.82
C ALA A 704 13.08 -29.51 9.27
N GLY A 705 12.16 -30.09 8.52
CA GLY A 705 10.98 -29.35 8.04
C GLY A 705 10.16 -28.79 9.20
N ILE A 706 9.79 -29.66 10.14
CA ILE A 706 9.17 -29.32 11.42
C ILE A 706 9.98 -29.97 12.53
N PHE A 707 10.37 -29.19 13.53
CA PHE A 707 11.08 -29.63 14.71
C PHE A 707 10.31 -29.24 15.98
N GLY A 708 10.14 -30.19 16.91
CA GLY A 708 9.58 -29.93 18.23
C GLY A 708 10.45 -30.54 19.32
N ASN A 709 10.84 -29.74 20.29
CA ASN A 709 11.57 -30.17 21.48
C ASN A 709 10.73 -29.90 22.72
N ASN A 710 10.48 -30.91 23.56
CA ASN A 710 9.65 -30.79 24.76
C ASN A 710 8.24 -30.20 24.49
N SER A 711 7.80 -30.25 23.23
CA SER A 711 6.53 -29.69 22.78
C SER A 711 5.43 -30.75 22.87
N GLN A 712 4.19 -30.33 23.11
CA GLN A 712 3.09 -31.22 23.48
C GLN A 712 1.86 -31.03 22.59
N TYR A 713 1.13 -32.11 22.34
CA TYR A 713 -0.17 -32.12 21.65
C TYR A 713 -0.16 -31.37 20.30
N MET A 714 0.93 -31.48 19.54
CA MET A 714 1.05 -30.82 18.24
C MET A 714 0.15 -31.49 17.20
N MET A 715 -0.50 -30.69 16.35
CA MET A 715 -1.30 -31.16 15.22
C MET A 715 -0.65 -30.74 13.91
N ILE A 716 -0.07 -31.70 13.18
CA ILE A 716 0.60 -31.49 11.88
C ILE A 716 -0.23 -32.18 10.79
N ILE A 717 -1.01 -31.40 10.05
CA ILE A 717 -2.06 -31.94 9.17
C ILE A 717 -2.01 -31.33 7.77
N ASN A 718 -2.14 -32.16 6.72
CA ASN A 718 -2.29 -31.71 5.32
C ASN A 718 -1.13 -30.82 4.79
N ASN A 719 0.06 -30.86 5.40
CA ASN A 719 1.20 -30.05 4.94
C ASN A 719 1.96 -30.75 3.82
N LYS A 720 2.59 -29.96 2.95
CA LYS A 720 3.63 -30.43 2.04
C LYS A 720 4.98 -29.99 2.59
N ILE A 721 5.83 -30.96 2.96
CA ILE A 721 7.13 -30.71 3.61
C ILE A 721 8.22 -31.40 2.80
N VAL A 722 9.12 -30.60 2.26
CA VAL A 722 10.30 -31.03 1.52
C VAL A 722 11.55 -30.50 2.24
N SER A 723 12.29 -31.40 2.86
CA SER A 723 13.53 -31.12 3.58
C SER A 723 14.72 -31.67 2.77
N ASN A 724 15.54 -30.77 2.23
CA ASN A 724 16.70 -31.12 1.41
C ASN A 724 17.98 -30.82 2.19
N TYR A 725 18.61 -31.84 2.78
CA TYR A 725 19.84 -31.66 3.55
C TYR A 725 21.02 -32.39 2.91
N LYS A 726 22.00 -31.68 2.37
CA LYS A 726 23.11 -32.30 1.60
C LYS A 726 23.89 -33.36 2.40
N LYS A 727 24.13 -33.14 3.70
CA LYS A 727 24.80 -34.13 4.58
C LYS A 727 23.92 -35.35 4.89
N GLY A 728 22.61 -35.20 4.77
CA GLY A 728 21.62 -36.25 5.01
C GLY A 728 21.36 -36.52 6.49
N GLY A 729 20.47 -37.47 6.75
CA GLY A 729 20.07 -37.91 8.09
C GLY A 729 18.96 -37.06 8.74
N ASP A 730 18.49 -35.99 8.10
CA ASP A 730 17.39 -35.16 8.55
C ASP A 730 16.02 -35.86 8.44
N TYR A 731 15.00 -35.21 8.97
CA TYR A 731 13.61 -35.65 8.96
C TYR A 731 12.71 -34.50 8.50
N ALA A 732 11.62 -34.84 7.82
CA ALA A 732 10.59 -33.85 7.49
C ALA A 732 9.87 -33.39 8.76
N ILE A 733 9.64 -34.32 9.70
CA ILE A 733 9.09 -34.02 11.03
C ILE A 733 9.96 -34.72 12.08
N ARG A 734 10.48 -33.96 13.05
CA ARG A 734 11.24 -34.48 14.18
C ARG A 734 10.71 -33.92 15.50
N ILE A 735 10.15 -34.78 16.34
CA ILE A 735 9.65 -34.44 17.67
C ILE A 735 10.45 -35.25 18.69
N ILE A 736 11.03 -34.55 19.67
CA ILE A 736 11.86 -35.14 20.72
C ILE A 736 11.46 -34.62 22.10
N ASN A 737 11.72 -35.42 23.13
CA ASN A 737 11.52 -35.07 24.54
C ASN A 737 10.09 -34.66 24.91
N SER A 738 9.08 -34.99 24.09
CA SER A 738 7.68 -34.86 24.50
C SER A 738 7.38 -35.84 25.66
N PRO A 739 6.58 -35.43 26.67
CA PRO A 739 6.11 -36.35 27.71
C PRO A 739 5.30 -37.51 27.14
N ASN A 740 5.30 -38.66 27.82
CA ASN A 740 4.64 -39.88 27.34
C ASN A 740 3.12 -39.72 27.15
N GLU A 741 2.48 -38.87 27.94
CA GLU A 741 1.05 -38.52 27.87
C GLU A 741 0.71 -37.61 26.69
N SER A 742 1.70 -36.95 26.09
CA SER A 742 1.50 -36.09 24.93
C SER A 742 1.38 -36.92 23.66
N ILE A 743 0.15 -37.03 23.13
CA ILE A 743 -0.11 -37.66 21.83
C ILE A 743 -0.14 -36.56 20.75
N ASN A 744 0.86 -36.53 19.89
CA ASN A 744 0.89 -35.67 18.72
C ASN A 744 0.09 -36.31 17.56
N ILE A 745 -0.50 -35.49 16.70
CA ILE A 745 -1.33 -35.90 15.58
C ILE A 745 -0.66 -35.52 14.26
N LEU A 746 -0.21 -36.51 13.48
CA LEU A 746 0.53 -36.32 12.22
C LEU A 746 -0.24 -37.01 11.08
N LEU A 747 -1.07 -36.26 10.35
CA LEU A 747 -2.04 -36.81 9.40
C LEU A 747 -1.95 -36.19 8.01
N ASN A 748 -2.07 -37.03 6.97
CA ASN A 748 -2.27 -36.61 5.58
C ASN A 748 -1.21 -35.64 5.02
N ASN A 749 0.02 -35.65 5.55
CA ASN A 749 1.09 -34.80 5.05
C ASN A 749 1.79 -35.45 3.85
N TYR A 750 2.30 -34.64 2.92
CA TYR A 750 3.30 -35.06 1.94
C TYR A 750 4.69 -34.78 2.52
N LEU A 751 5.51 -35.81 2.73
CA LEU A 751 6.78 -35.74 3.44
C LEU A 751 7.92 -36.31 2.59
N SER A 752 8.98 -35.52 2.44
CA SER A 752 10.24 -35.94 1.84
C SER A 752 11.40 -35.35 2.61
N SER A 753 12.34 -36.18 3.05
CA SER A 753 13.56 -35.73 3.72
C SER A 753 14.79 -36.58 3.33
N ASP A 754 15.96 -36.22 3.85
CA ASP A 754 17.22 -36.96 3.61
C ASP A 754 17.51 -37.14 2.12
N ASN A 755 17.36 -36.06 1.35
CA ASN A 755 17.51 -36.05 -0.11
C ASN A 755 16.63 -37.11 -0.80
N LYS A 756 15.36 -37.22 -0.39
CA LYS A 756 14.37 -38.18 -0.90
C LYS A 756 14.62 -39.64 -0.52
N LYS A 757 15.52 -39.91 0.44
CA LYS A 757 15.74 -41.28 0.96
C LYS A 757 14.68 -41.67 1.97
N LYS A 758 14.14 -40.71 2.73
CA LYS A 758 13.03 -40.92 3.66
C LYS A 758 11.79 -40.25 3.09
N LEU A 759 10.72 -41.03 2.93
CA LEU A 759 9.45 -40.59 2.35
C LEU A 759 8.29 -40.99 3.26
N GLY A 760 7.22 -40.19 3.29
CA GLY A 760 6.03 -40.47 4.08
C GLY A 760 6.37 -40.76 5.54
N LYS A 761 5.94 -41.92 6.05
CA LYS A 761 6.16 -42.33 7.44
C LYS A 761 7.64 -42.44 7.84
N GLU A 762 8.54 -42.82 6.91
CA GLU A 762 9.98 -42.93 7.19
C GLU A 762 10.64 -41.55 7.39
N ALA A 763 10.01 -40.47 6.93
CA ALA A 763 10.48 -39.09 7.11
C ALA A 763 10.08 -38.49 8.48
N ILE A 764 9.47 -39.29 9.36
CA ILE A 764 9.02 -38.87 10.70
C ILE A 764 9.89 -39.53 11.77
N SER A 765 10.42 -38.71 12.68
CA SER A 765 11.03 -39.14 13.93
C SER A 765 10.19 -38.62 15.09
N ALA A 766 9.31 -39.46 15.64
CA ALA A 766 8.40 -39.10 16.73
C ALA A 766 8.17 -40.32 17.66
N PHE A 767 7.37 -40.16 18.72
CA PHE A 767 7.11 -41.24 19.68
C PHE A 767 6.15 -42.29 19.11
N LYS A 768 6.25 -43.53 19.60
CA LYS A 768 5.37 -44.62 19.13
C LYS A 768 3.89 -44.43 19.50
N SER A 769 3.61 -43.66 20.55
CA SER A 769 2.26 -43.31 21.00
C SER A 769 1.58 -42.26 20.12
N ASP A 770 2.34 -41.54 19.27
CA ASP A 770 1.79 -40.51 18.40
C ASP A 770 0.89 -41.11 17.31
N LEU A 771 -0.17 -40.37 16.95
CA LEU A 771 -1.09 -40.77 15.90
C LEU A 771 -0.53 -40.39 14.52
N ILE A 772 0.09 -41.36 13.85
CA ILE A 772 0.72 -41.18 12.54
C ILE A 772 -0.07 -41.97 11.48
N ASN A 773 -0.76 -41.28 10.57
CA ASN A 773 -1.55 -41.96 9.54
C ASN A 773 -1.63 -41.18 8.22
N ASN A 774 -1.76 -41.91 7.11
CA ASN A 774 -1.97 -41.37 5.75
C ASN A 774 -0.92 -40.35 5.27
N ASN A 775 0.28 -40.35 5.83
CA ASN A 775 1.37 -39.52 5.32
C ASN A 775 1.95 -40.15 4.05
N THR A 776 2.14 -39.34 3.01
CA THR A 776 2.58 -39.75 1.66
C THR A 776 3.96 -39.19 1.35
N PRO A 777 4.67 -39.74 0.36
CA PRO A 777 4.40 -40.99 -0.34
C PRO A 777 4.57 -42.21 0.59
N LYS A 778 3.64 -43.17 0.54
CA LYS A 778 3.75 -44.43 1.30
C LYS A 778 4.87 -45.30 0.72
N GLY A 779 5.63 -45.97 1.59
CA GLY A 779 6.61 -46.97 1.18
C GLY A 779 5.96 -48.08 0.35
N THR A 780 6.73 -48.65 -0.58
CA THR A 780 6.24 -49.75 -1.43
C THR A 780 7.21 -50.92 -1.45
N SER A 781 6.66 -52.12 -1.64
CA SER A 781 7.42 -53.36 -1.72
C SER A 781 7.01 -54.19 -2.94
N ILE A 782 8.00 -54.77 -3.61
CA ILE A 782 7.77 -55.74 -4.70
C ILE A 782 8.27 -57.12 -4.25
N THR A 783 7.40 -58.12 -4.39
CA THR A 783 7.77 -59.54 -4.33
C THR A 783 7.74 -60.15 -5.74
N ILE A 784 8.84 -60.77 -6.17
CA ILE A 784 8.94 -61.45 -7.47
C ILE A 784 8.77 -62.96 -7.25
N LYS A 785 7.85 -63.60 -7.97
CA LYS A 785 7.73 -65.06 -8.03
C LYS A 785 8.04 -65.55 -9.44
N THR A 786 8.85 -66.60 -9.52
CA THR A 786 9.25 -67.27 -10.77
C THR A 786 9.14 -68.77 -10.62
N ASN A 787 8.99 -69.47 -11.74
CA ASN A 787 9.01 -70.93 -11.81
C ASN A 787 10.12 -71.40 -12.74
N ASN A 788 10.79 -72.50 -12.40
CA ASN A 788 11.76 -73.13 -13.30
C ASN A 788 11.07 -73.57 -14.60
N ILE A 789 11.61 -73.15 -15.75
CA ILE A 789 11.12 -73.61 -17.07
C ILE A 789 12.19 -74.40 -17.80
N THR A 790 11.78 -75.22 -18.77
CA THR A 790 12.69 -75.85 -19.73
C THR A 790 12.83 -75.01 -21.00
N LYS A 791 13.97 -75.13 -21.70
CA LYS A 791 14.24 -74.41 -22.95
C LYS A 791 13.08 -74.56 -23.94
N GLY A 792 12.65 -73.43 -24.53
CA GLY A 792 11.57 -73.36 -25.51
C GLY A 792 10.17 -73.17 -24.92
N LYS A 793 10.01 -73.22 -23.58
CA LYS A 793 8.78 -72.81 -22.89
C LYS A 793 8.83 -71.32 -22.51
N SER A 794 7.68 -70.69 -22.38
CA SER A 794 7.57 -69.32 -21.85
C SER A 794 7.62 -69.31 -20.33
N ALA A 795 8.38 -68.38 -19.75
CA ALA A 795 8.39 -68.12 -18.32
C ALA A 795 7.20 -67.23 -17.93
N THR A 796 6.53 -67.59 -16.83
CA THR A 796 5.55 -66.74 -16.16
C THR A 796 6.22 -66.12 -14.95
N ILE A 797 6.38 -64.80 -14.95
CA ILE A 797 6.98 -64.02 -13.87
C ILE A 797 5.90 -63.12 -13.30
N THR A 798 5.69 -63.17 -11.98
CA THR A 798 4.72 -62.30 -11.31
C THR A 798 5.42 -61.35 -10.35
N ALA A 799 5.12 -60.06 -10.44
CA ALA A 799 5.51 -59.05 -9.46
C ALA A 799 4.28 -58.66 -8.64
N ILE A 800 4.36 -58.82 -7.32
CA ILE A 800 3.30 -58.46 -6.37
C ILE A 800 3.70 -57.15 -5.70
N LEU A 801 2.90 -56.10 -5.88
CA LEU A 801 3.13 -54.76 -5.35
C LEU A 801 2.22 -54.51 -4.15
N LYS A 802 2.82 -54.14 -3.02
CA LYS A 802 2.12 -53.76 -1.79
C LYS A 802 2.67 -52.44 -1.25
N ASP A 803 1.86 -51.72 -0.50
CA ASP A 803 2.33 -50.61 0.33
C ASP A 803 2.97 -51.12 1.64
N GLU A 804 3.49 -50.17 2.42
CA GLU A 804 4.13 -50.41 3.73
C GLU A 804 3.21 -51.06 4.76
N ASP A 805 1.89 -50.86 4.65
CA ASP A 805 0.88 -51.47 5.52
C ASP A 805 0.51 -52.90 5.06
N GLY A 806 1.15 -53.39 3.99
CA GLY A 806 0.90 -54.70 3.40
C GLY A 806 -0.36 -54.78 2.53
N LYS A 807 -1.02 -53.63 2.28
CA LYS A 807 -2.19 -53.51 1.40
C LYS A 807 -1.73 -53.50 -0.06
N VAL A 808 -2.54 -54.12 -0.92
CA VAL A 808 -2.20 -54.27 -2.33
C VAL A 808 -2.39 -52.96 -3.10
N ILE A 809 -1.44 -52.63 -3.98
CA ILE A 809 -1.53 -51.45 -4.86
C ILE A 809 -2.08 -51.92 -6.21
N LYS A 810 -3.31 -51.51 -6.51
CA LYS A 810 -4.00 -51.84 -7.77
C LYS A 810 -3.60 -50.86 -8.87
N ASN A 811 -3.60 -51.32 -10.13
CA ASN A 811 -3.28 -50.51 -11.31
C ASN A 811 -1.88 -49.84 -11.32
N GLY A 812 -0.97 -50.26 -10.44
CA GLY A 812 0.40 -49.78 -10.39
C GLY A 812 1.21 -50.30 -11.58
N LYS A 813 1.83 -49.40 -12.36
CA LYS A 813 2.61 -49.75 -13.55
C LYS A 813 3.99 -50.28 -13.16
N ILE A 814 4.21 -51.59 -13.32
CA ILE A 814 5.51 -52.25 -13.10
C ILE A 814 6.29 -52.32 -14.41
N SER A 815 7.56 -51.92 -14.36
CA SER A 815 8.57 -52.12 -15.39
C SER A 815 9.45 -53.33 -15.06
N LEU A 816 9.41 -54.39 -15.87
CA LEU A 816 10.22 -55.60 -15.72
C LEU A 816 11.35 -55.63 -16.75
N LYS A 817 12.61 -55.61 -16.30
CA LYS A 817 13.79 -55.80 -17.15
C LYS A 817 14.31 -57.24 -17.02
N ILE A 818 14.47 -57.93 -18.14
CA ILE A 818 15.03 -59.28 -18.22
C ILE A 818 15.69 -59.49 -19.60
N ALA A 819 16.90 -60.07 -19.60
CA ALA A 819 17.65 -60.37 -20.83
C ALA A 819 17.80 -59.17 -21.79
N GLY A 820 18.08 -57.98 -21.24
CA GLY A 820 18.25 -56.74 -22.01
C GLY A 820 16.96 -56.10 -22.54
N LYS A 821 15.79 -56.69 -22.29
CA LYS A 821 14.48 -56.15 -22.71
C LYS A 821 13.66 -55.65 -21.52
N THR A 822 12.86 -54.61 -21.75
CA THR A 822 11.95 -54.02 -20.75
C THR A 822 10.49 -54.29 -21.14
N TYR A 823 9.68 -54.69 -20.17
CA TYR A 823 8.25 -54.96 -20.32
C TYR A 823 7.46 -54.15 -19.30
N TYR A 824 6.24 -53.76 -19.63
CA TYR A 824 5.37 -53.01 -18.72
C TYR A 824 4.05 -53.74 -18.49
N LYS A 825 3.59 -53.77 -17.25
CA LYS A 825 2.28 -54.31 -16.89
C LYS A 825 1.74 -53.63 -15.64
N ASN A 826 0.45 -53.35 -15.64
CA ASN A 826 -0.24 -52.84 -14.45
C ASN A 826 -0.62 -54.00 -13.53
N THR A 827 -0.61 -53.76 -12.23
CA THR A 827 -1.11 -54.70 -11.23
C THR A 827 -2.63 -54.82 -11.29
N ASN A 828 -3.16 -56.01 -11.03
CA ASN A 828 -4.60 -56.27 -10.94
C ASN A 828 -5.19 -55.88 -9.57
N SER A 829 -6.43 -56.30 -9.28
CA SER A 829 -7.12 -56.10 -8.00
C SER A 829 -6.40 -56.72 -6.79
N GLU A 830 -5.51 -57.68 -7.01
CA GLU A 830 -4.69 -58.34 -5.99
C GLU A 830 -3.27 -57.77 -5.90
N GLY A 831 -2.97 -56.68 -6.62
CA GLY A 831 -1.63 -56.09 -6.66
C GLY A 831 -0.64 -56.88 -7.51
N VAL A 832 -1.08 -57.78 -8.40
CA VAL A 832 -0.21 -58.69 -9.17
C VAL A 832 -0.07 -58.22 -10.63
N ALA A 833 1.17 -58.02 -11.07
CA ALA A 833 1.53 -57.83 -12.47
C ALA A 833 2.16 -59.12 -13.03
N THR A 834 1.51 -59.73 -14.03
CA THR A 834 1.96 -61.00 -14.64
C THR A 834 2.59 -60.75 -16.01
N PHE A 835 3.83 -61.21 -16.17
CA PHE A 835 4.62 -61.12 -17.39
C PHE A 835 4.86 -62.51 -17.98
N LYS A 836 4.62 -62.67 -19.28
CA LYS A 836 4.94 -63.90 -20.03
C LYS A 836 6.15 -63.64 -20.92
N ILE A 837 7.29 -64.27 -20.62
CA ILE A 837 8.55 -64.06 -21.32
C ILE A 837 8.94 -65.32 -22.09
N SER A 838 8.96 -65.22 -23.41
CA SER A 838 9.36 -66.32 -24.30
C SER A 838 10.84 -66.23 -24.69
N SER A 839 11.36 -67.32 -25.27
CA SER A 839 12.67 -67.35 -25.95
C SER A 839 13.89 -67.02 -25.07
N LEU A 840 13.81 -67.24 -23.76
CA LEU A 840 14.97 -67.12 -22.88
C LEU A 840 16.00 -68.22 -23.14
N GLY A 841 17.29 -67.85 -23.17
CA GLY A 841 18.41 -68.79 -23.25
C GLY A 841 18.49 -69.71 -22.03
N ILE A 842 19.32 -70.75 -22.08
CA ILE A 842 19.56 -71.63 -20.91
C ILE A 842 20.38 -70.85 -19.87
N GLY A 843 20.08 -71.06 -18.59
CA GLY A 843 20.83 -70.46 -17.49
C GLY A 843 19.96 -69.64 -16.55
N LYS A 844 20.62 -68.82 -15.72
CA LYS A 844 19.98 -67.87 -14.81
C LYS A 844 19.89 -66.51 -15.49
N HIS A 845 18.70 -65.91 -15.51
CA HIS A 845 18.46 -64.57 -16.02
C HIS A 845 18.09 -63.65 -14.87
N SER A 846 18.83 -62.55 -14.71
CA SER A 846 18.50 -61.51 -13.73
C SER A 846 17.22 -60.79 -14.14
N ILE A 847 16.34 -60.57 -13.17
CA ILE A 847 15.09 -59.83 -13.31
C ILE A 847 15.24 -58.56 -12.48
N GLN A 848 14.88 -57.40 -13.03
CA GLN A 848 14.68 -56.19 -12.26
C GLN A 848 13.24 -55.71 -12.44
N ALA A 849 12.44 -55.75 -11.38
CA ALA A 849 11.09 -55.18 -11.35
C ALA A 849 11.14 -53.81 -10.68
N ILE A 850 10.60 -52.78 -11.33
CA ILE A 850 10.63 -51.39 -10.87
C ILE A 850 9.20 -50.83 -10.87
N TYR A 851 8.83 -50.18 -9.77
CA TYR A 851 7.66 -49.31 -9.67
C TYR A 851 8.17 -47.88 -9.45
N GLY A 852 7.69 -46.92 -10.25
CA GLY A 852 8.09 -45.51 -10.15
C GLY A 852 7.34 -44.78 -9.03
N ALA A 853 7.92 -43.69 -8.52
CA ALA A 853 7.30 -42.85 -7.49
C ALA A 853 6.15 -42.03 -8.08
N ASN A 854 5.16 -41.70 -7.25
CA ASN A 854 4.10 -40.74 -7.52
C ASN A 854 3.72 -39.98 -6.22
N LYS A 855 2.65 -39.18 -6.25
CA LYS A 855 2.22 -38.38 -5.09
C LYS A 855 1.85 -39.24 -3.86
N ASP A 856 1.34 -40.46 -4.08
CA ASP A 856 0.77 -41.31 -3.04
C ASP A 856 1.76 -42.40 -2.59
N TYR A 857 2.68 -42.83 -3.46
CA TYR A 857 3.53 -43.99 -3.26
C TYR A 857 4.98 -43.76 -3.71
N ALA A 858 5.93 -44.19 -2.88
CA ALA A 858 7.36 -44.18 -3.18
C ALA A 858 7.73 -45.20 -4.25
N SER A 859 8.85 -44.98 -4.95
CA SER A 859 9.40 -45.94 -5.92
C SER A 859 10.05 -47.13 -5.22
N VAL A 860 10.01 -48.31 -5.86
CA VAL A 860 10.75 -49.50 -5.39
C VAL A 860 11.33 -50.29 -6.56
N SER A 861 12.52 -50.86 -6.36
CA SER A 861 13.19 -51.76 -7.31
C SER A 861 13.56 -53.07 -6.61
N LYS A 862 13.15 -54.21 -7.18
CA LYS A 862 13.50 -55.55 -6.68
C LYS A 862 14.20 -56.36 -7.75
N VAL A 863 15.26 -57.07 -7.36
CA VAL A 863 15.96 -58.03 -8.20
C VAL A 863 15.49 -59.46 -7.89
N GLY A 864 15.28 -60.25 -8.94
CA GLY A 864 14.94 -61.67 -8.86
C GLY A 864 15.71 -62.48 -9.90
N THR A 865 15.42 -63.78 -10.00
CA THR A 865 16.07 -64.65 -10.99
C THR A 865 15.05 -65.58 -11.65
N GLN A 866 15.07 -65.63 -12.99
CA GLN A 866 14.39 -66.65 -13.77
C GLN A 866 15.39 -67.73 -14.18
N VAL A 867 15.07 -68.99 -13.93
CA VAL A 867 15.93 -70.13 -14.31
C VAL A 867 15.33 -70.86 -15.50
N VAL A 868 16.14 -71.08 -16.53
CA VAL A 868 15.82 -71.91 -17.69
C VAL A 868 16.73 -73.12 -17.71
N LYS A 869 16.14 -74.29 -17.47
CA LYS A 869 16.82 -75.58 -17.51
C LYS A 869 16.92 -76.06 -18.96
N GLY A 870 18.04 -76.72 -19.30
CA GLY A 870 18.12 -77.47 -20.55
C GLY A 870 17.12 -78.63 -20.57
N ILE A 871 16.82 -79.14 -21.76
CA ILE A 871 16.00 -80.34 -21.96
C ILE A 871 16.71 -81.29 -22.93
N ALA A 872 16.65 -82.60 -22.68
CA ALA A 872 17.24 -83.59 -23.56
C ALA A 872 16.49 -83.69 -24.90
N ASP A 873 17.13 -84.25 -25.92
CA ASP A 873 16.49 -84.61 -27.19
C ASP A 873 17.32 -85.70 -27.85
N LEU A 874 16.84 -86.94 -27.76
CA LEU A 874 17.54 -88.10 -28.27
C LEU A 874 17.13 -88.33 -29.73
N LYS A 875 18.10 -88.68 -30.56
CA LYS A 875 17.88 -88.97 -31.98
C LYS A 875 18.77 -90.11 -32.41
N ILE A 876 18.18 -91.06 -33.10
CA ILE A 876 18.94 -92.11 -33.78
C ILE A 876 19.43 -91.54 -35.11
N THR A 877 20.73 -91.24 -35.21
CA THR A 877 21.31 -90.54 -36.36
C THR A 877 21.77 -91.50 -37.44
N LYS A 878 22.40 -92.61 -37.05
CA LYS A 878 22.94 -93.62 -37.97
C LYS A 878 22.71 -95.03 -37.43
N ILE A 879 22.43 -95.94 -38.34
CA ILE A 879 22.33 -97.37 -38.04
C ILE A 879 23.27 -98.07 -39.02
N VAL A 880 24.31 -98.70 -38.50
CA VAL A 880 25.27 -99.47 -39.30
C VAL A 880 25.23 -100.92 -38.86
N LYS A 881 25.17 -101.83 -39.83
CA LYS A 881 25.26 -103.26 -39.58
C LYS A 881 26.73 -103.69 -39.62
N ASN A 882 27.14 -104.47 -38.64
CA ASN A 882 28.43 -105.17 -38.64
C ASN A 882 28.20 -106.63 -38.21
N GLY A 883 28.20 -107.56 -39.16
CA GLY A 883 27.84 -108.96 -38.91
C GLY A 883 26.42 -109.11 -38.32
N ASN A 884 26.32 -109.73 -37.14
CA ASN A 884 25.08 -109.92 -36.37
C ASN A 884 24.80 -108.80 -35.35
N TYR A 885 25.59 -107.72 -35.35
CA TYR A 885 25.41 -106.56 -34.47
C TYR A 885 24.89 -105.36 -35.26
N TYR A 886 23.97 -104.63 -34.65
CA TYR A 886 23.57 -103.30 -35.10
C TYR A 886 24.26 -102.25 -34.23
N LYS A 887 25.08 -101.40 -34.85
CA LYS A 887 25.68 -100.22 -34.22
C LYS A 887 24.74 -99.04 -34.42
N LEU A 888 24.08 -98.61 -33.34
CA LEU A 888 23.13 -97.50 -33.37
C LEU A 888 23.78 -96.25 -32.78
N ALA A 889 23.99 -95.23 -33.60
CA ALA A 889 24.42 -93.94 -33.12
C ALA A 889 23.22 -93.18 -32.55
N VAL A 890 23.21 -92.99 -31.23
CA VAL A 890 22.24 -92.16 -30.53
C VAL A 890 22.92 -90.84 -30.19
N LYS A 891 22.43 -89.75 -30.75
CA LYS A 891 22.86 -88.38 -30.40
C LYS A 891 21.86 -87.78 -29.43
N ASN A 892 22.34 -87.18 -28.35
CA ASN A 892 21.56 -86.20 -27.62
C ASN A 892 21.76 -84.85 -28.31
N GLN A 893 20.84 -84.48 -29.20
CA GLN A 893 20.83 -83.16 -29.83
C GLN A 893 20.17 -82.10 -28.93
N GLY A 894 19.68 -82.49 -27.75
CA GLY A 894 19.14 -81.60 -26.75
C GLY A 894 20.21 -80.89 -25.94
N SER A 895 19.76 -80.00 -25.08
CA SER A 895 20.61 -79.06 -24.35
C SER A 895 20.80 -79.40 -22.87
N ALA A 896 20.31 -80.56 -22.42
CA ALA A 896 20.61 -81.12 -21.10
C ALA A 896 21.13 -82.55 -21.22
N LYS A 897 21.99 -82.93 -20.27
CA LYS A 897 22.44 -84.32 -20.09
C LYS A 897 21.23 -85.21 -19.80
N THR A 898 21.13 -86.35 -20.47
CA THR A 898 20.05 -87.32 -20.21
C THR A 898 20.37 -88.14 -18.96
N THR A 899 19.36 -88.63 -18.26
CA THR A 899 19.53 -89.78 -17.36
C THR A 899 19.75 -91.06 -18.19
N ASN A 900 20.08 -92.17 -17.53
CA ASN A 900 20.13 -93.48 -18.20
C ASN A 900 18.72 -93.83 -18.73
N THR A 901 18.66 -94.41 -19.93
CA THR A 901 17.40 -94.81 -20.57
C THR A 901 17.54 -96.17 -21.27
N LYS A 902 16.52 -96.59 -22.01
CA LYS A 902 16.48 -97.87 -22.73
C LYS A 902 16.16 -97.67 -24.21
N LEU A 903 16.75 -98.50 -25.06
CA LEU A 903 16.48 -98.57 -26.49
C LEU A 903 15.82 -99.91 -26.82
N LYS A 904 14.70 -99.88 -27.53
CA LYS A 904 13.96 -101.07 -28.00
C LYS A 904 14.12 -101.20 -29.50
N ILE A 905 14.60 -102.36 -29.96
CA ILE A 905 14.65 -102.73 -31.39
C ILE A 905 13.70 -103.91 -31.63
N TRP A 906 12.93 -103.90 -32.73
CA TRP A 906 11.96 -104.95 -33.03
C TRP A 906 11.65 -105.10 -34.53
N TYR A 907 11.05 -106.22 -34.91
CA TYR A 907 10.40 -106.43 -36.20
C TYR A 907 9.08 -107.20 -36.04
N LYS A 908 8.27 -107.22 -37.09
CA LYS A 908 7.01 -107.97 -37.16
C LYS A 908 7.18 -109.20 -38.07
N GLN A 909 6.78 -110.38 -37.59
CA GLN A 909 6.76 -111.64 -38.33
C GLN A 909 5.36 -112.27 -38.16
N GLY A 910 4.56 -112.21 -39.22
CA GLY A 910 3.11 -112.43 -39.11
C GLY A 910 2.49 -111.43 -38.13
N ASN A 911 1.67 -111.91 -37.20
CA ASN A 911 1.07 -111.07 -36.15
C ASN A 911 1.93 -110.92 -34.87
N LYS A 912 3.09 -111.58 -34.78
CA LYS A 912 3.95 -111.55 -33.58
C LYS A 912 5.05 -110.49 -33.70
N ILE A 913 5.25 -109.71 -32.63
CA ILE A 913 6.37 -108.75 -32.50
C ILE A 913 7.51 -109.42 -31.72
N LYS A 914 8.70 -109.48 -32.30
CA LYS A 914 9.92 -109.91 -31.60
C LYS A 914 10.78 -108.69 -31.32
N SER A 915 11.11 -108.44 -30.04
CA SER A 915 11.83 -107.23 -29.61
C SER A 915 12.96 -107.51 -28.61
N LYS A 916 14.01 -106.68 -28.63
CA LYS A 916 15.09 -106.65 -27.64
C LYS A 916 15.26 -105.25 -27.11
N ILE A 917 15.46 -105.17 -25.81
CA ILE A 917 15.67 -103.92 -25.09
C ILE A 917 17.10 -103.94 -24.55
N VAL A 918 17.79 -102.82 -24.69
CA VAL A 918 19.14 -102.61 -24.16
C VAL A 918 19.21 -101.31 -23.38
N ASN A 919 20.11 -101.25 -22.40
CA ASN A 919 20.37 -100.04 -21.64
C ASN A 919 21.19 -99.04 -22.46
N VAL A 920 20.88 -97.75 -22.30
CA VAL A 920 21.56 -96.61 -22.92
C VAL A 920 22.04 -95.73 -21.77
N LYS A 921 23.36 -95.62 -21.60
CA LYS A 921 23.96 -94.76 -20.57
C LYS A 921 23.62 -93.29 -20.84
N SER A 922 23.67 -92.46 -19.79
CA SER A 922 23.47 -91.01 -19.86
C SER A 922 24.30 -90.37 -20.96
N ILE A 923 23.69 -89.51 -21.78
CA ILE A 923 24.35 -88.84 -22.90
C ILE A 923 24.42 -87.35 -22.59
N GLY A 924 25.63 -86.79 -22.53
CA GLY A 924 25.84 -85.34 -22.41
C GLY A 924 25.21 -84.56 -23.56
N ALA A 925 24.84 -83.30 -23.33
CA ALA A 925 24.26 -82.44 -24.37
C ALA A 925 25.20 -82.37 -25.61
N GLY A 926 24.64 -82.48 -26.81
CA GLY A 926 25.36 -82.50 -28.09
C GLY A 926 26.18 -83.77 -28.39
N LYS A 927 26.38 -84.66 -27.40
CA LYS A 927 27.22 -85.86 -27.55
C LYS A 927 26.44 -87.01 -28.17
N SER A 928 27.19 -87.97 -28.73
CA SER A 928 26.64 -89.21 -29.27
C SER A 928 27.28 -90.41 -28.58
N ILE A 929 26.52 -91.50 -28.45
CA ILE A 929 27.05 -92.79 -28.07
C ILE A 929 26.66 -93.84 -29.11
N ILE A 930 27.47 -94.89 -29.22
CA ILE A 930 27.14 -96.06 -30.03
C ILE A 930 26.55 -97.12 -29.12
N VAL A 931 25.30 -97.49 -29.38
CA VAL A 931 24.62 -98.59 -28.72
C VAL A 931 24.74 -99.82 -29.61
N ASN A 932 25.47 -100.84 -29.14
CA ASN A 932 25.65 -102.09 -29.86
C ASN A 932 24.53 -103.07 -29.48
N VAL A 933 23.78 -103.56 -30.47
CA VAL A 933 22.69 -104.51 -30.22
C VAL A 933 22.89 -105.78 -31.04
N LYS A 934 23.26 -106.88 -30.37
CA LYS A 934 23.22 -108.24 -30.91
C LYS A 934 21.82 -108.79 -30.72
N PHE A 935 21.05 -108.98 -31.78
CA PHE A 935 19.68 -109.49 -31.61
C PHE A 935 19.32 -110.59 -32.60
N PHE A 936 19.59 -110.39 -33.88
CA PHE A 936 19.18 -111.35 -34.91
C PHE A 936 20.32 -111.66 -35.88
N LYS A 937 20.31 -112.90 -36.41
CA LYS A 937 21.21 -113.31 -37.49
C LYS A 937 20.75 -112.68 -38.80
N TYR A 938 21.63 -111.97 -39.49
CA TYR A 938 21.23 -111.16 -40.64
C TYR A 938 20.68 -111.98 -41.81
N SER A 939 21.35 -113.09 -42.15
CA SER A 939 21.01 -113.93 -43.30
C SER A 939 19.55 -114.37 -43.28
N THR A 940 18.98 -114.63 -42.10
CA THR A 940 17.59 -115.09 -41.93
C THR A 940 16.57 -113.96 -41.75
N HIS A 941 17.01 -112.75 -41.38
CA HIS A 941 16.11 -111.66 -41.00
C HIS A 941 16.19 -110.42 -41.90
N LYS A 942 16.99 -110.44 -42.98
CA LYS A 942 17.12 -109.32 -43.93
C LYS A 942 15.77 -108.86 -44.51
N LYS A 943 14.84 -109.79 -44.77
CA LYS A 943 13.50 -109.53 -45.33
C LYS A 943 12.60 -108.64 -44.46
N TYR A 944 12.77 -108.66 -43.14
CA TYR A 944 11.91 -107.91 -42.23
C TYR A 944 12.31 -106.44 -42.17
N VAL A 945 11.31 -105.56 -42.16
CA VAL A 945 11.51 -104.16 -41.73
C VAL A 945 11.74 -104.16 -40.22
N LYS A 946 12.80 -103.48 -39.77
CA LYS A 946 13.08 -103.30 -38.35
C LYS A 946 12.73 -101.88 -37.91
N TYR A 947 12.37 -101.75 -36.66
CA TYR A 947 12.13 -100.50 -35.97
C TYR A 947 13.02 -100.42 -34.76
N VAL A 948 13.52 -99.24 -34.46
CA VAL A 948 14.28 -98.98 -33.25
C VAL A 948 13.85 -97.67 -32.64
N LYS A 949 13.62 -97.68 -31.34
CA LYS A 949 13.23 -96.50 -30.56
C LYS A 949 14.14 -96.34 -29.36
N VAL A 950 14.87 -95.24 -29.29
CA VAL A 950 15.59 -94.84 -28.07
C VAL A 950 14.63 -94.14 -27.11
N ASN A 951 14.87 -94.28 -25.80
CA ASN A 951 13.96 -93.81 -24.74
C ASN A 951 12.50 -94.23 -24.97
N TYR A 952 12.29 -95.49 -25.37
CA TYR A 952 10.96 -95.98 -25.74
C TYR A 952 9.95 -95.91 -24.57
N ASN A 953 10.47 -95.97 -23.35
CA ASN A 953 9.74 -95.90 -22.08
C ASN A 953 9.60 -94.48 -21.51
N LYS A 954 10.10 -93.45 -22.21
CA LYS A 954 10.00 -92.02 -21.84
C LYS A 954 10.55 -91.66 -20.46
N VAL A 955 11.56 -92.38 -19.95
CA VAL A 955 12.20 -92.06 -18.66
C VAL A 955 13.02 -90.77 -18.71
N VAL A 956 13.61 -90.45 -19.87
CA VAL A 956 14.21 -89.14 -20.12
C VAL A 956 13.11 -88.19 -20.60
N SER A 957 13.00 -87.03 -19.97
CA SER A 957 12.16 -85.93 -20.45
C SER A 957 12.81 -85.26 -21.65
N GLU A 958 12.17 -85.31 -22.82
CA GLU A 958 12.73 -84.83 -24.08
C GLU A 958 11.88 -83.73 -24.71
N SER A 959 12.54 -82.83 -25.44
CA SER A 959 11.84 -81.81 -26.24
C SER A 959 11.13 -82.39 -27.46
N ASN A 960 11.58 -83.54 -27.97
CA ASN A 960 10.93 -84.25 -29.06
C ASN A 960 11.05 -85.76 -28.84
N TYR A 961 9.94 -86.49 -28.97
CA TYR A 961 9.93 -87.96 -28.87
C TYR A 961 9.72 -88.66 -30.21
N LYS A 962 9.52 -87.92 -31.31
CA LYS A 962 9.23 -88.48 -32.64
C LYS A 962 10.52 -88.95 -33.33
N ASN A 963 11.59 -88.18 -33.20
CA ASN A 963 12.94 -88.48 -33.69
C ASN A 963 13.64 -89.66 -32.97
N ASN A 964 13.06 -90.12 -31.87
CA ASN A 964 13.51 -91.30 -31.16
C ASN A 964 13.31 -92.61 -31.93
N LEU A 965 12.34 -92.65 -32.86
CA LEU A 965 11.99 -93.85 -33.64
C LEU A 965 12.61 -93.79 -35.05
N LYS A 966 13.32 -94.83 -35.46
CA LYS A 966 13.75 -95.06 -36.84
C LYS A 966 13.25 -96.41 -37.35
N LYS A 967 12.66 -96.38 -38.54
CA LYS A 967 12.34 -97.56 -39.36
C LYS A 967 13.50 -97.77 -40.33
N PHE A 968 13.94 -99.01 -40.52
CA PHE A 968 15.04 -99.31 -41.43
C PHE A 968 14.96 -100.73 -42.02
N ARG A 969 15.55 -100.86 -43.21
CA ARG A 969 15.98 -102.12 -43.81
C ARG A 969 17.48 -101.96 -44.05
N VAL A 970 18.30 -102.74 -43.34
CA VAL A 970 19.72 -102.94 -43.66
C VAL A 970 19.85 -104.35 -44.17
#